data_AF-A0AA36GPZ1-F1
#
_entry.id   AF-A0AA36GPZ1-F1
#
_cell.length_a   1.000
_cell.length_b   1.000
_cell.length_c   1.000
_cell.angle_alpha   90.00
_cell.angle_beta   90.00
_cell.angle_gamma   90.00
#
_symmetry.space_group_name_H-M   'P 1'
#
loop_
_entity.id
_entity.type
_entity.pdbx_description
1 polymer ?
#
loop_
_entity_poly.entity_id
_entity_poly.type
_entity_poly.pdbx_seq_one_letter_code
_entity_poly.pdbx_strand_id
1 'polypeptide(L)'
;MSASPLSLVIADIVEFFNVTWSHMQKHYQCSAMSLCRDPKYQDLKSFVEVNEKDKLSIYEQLLSDPDRFNKYTRTIDTPDGTVLFDFSKHRISDTTFEKLIDLAKSRNVESMRAAMFGGERINFTENRAVLHIALRNRSNTPISVNGKDVMPGVNEVLDHMKEFCHQIIEGQWTGYTGKKITDVVNIGIGGSDLGPLMVCEALRHYQIGPNVHFVSNVDGTHIAEVTKKLNPETTLFIIASKTFTTQETITNAETAKEWFLRKAGDKSAVAKHFVALSTNVPKAQEFGINPSNMFEFWDWVGGRYSLWSAIGLSIAVHVGFENFEKLLEGAHAADQHFVNQPLDQNVPIIMALLGVLYGNIYGAETHALLPYDQYLHRFAAYFQQGDMESNGKFVTREGNRVDYSTGPIVWGEPGTNGQHAFYQLIHQGTRLIPCDFIAPAKTLNPVRNGLHHQILLANFLAQTEALMKGKSREEAEAELKAANTPPERIEKILPHKVFEGNRPTTSIVLPVVSPFTLGLLIALYEHKIFVQGVIWDINSYDQWGVELGKQLAKVIQPELASAATITSHDVSTNGLINFIKMAGYALKRLMTEYKELTSRPPEGILAAPLDEDNFFEWECLITGPEDTCFANGVFPARISFPQDYPLSPPKMRFTCDLFHPNIYQDGRVCISILHAPGDDPTGYESSSERWSPVQSIEKILLSVVSMLAEPNDESPANVNAAKMWREDRQQFEKIADNLVRKTLCLPQSES
;
A
#
# COMPACT_ATOMS: atom_id res chain seq x y z
N MET A 1 -1.91 54.95 -40.73
CA MET A 1 -2.91 53.95 -40.32
C MET A 1 -2.28 53.13 -39.20
N SER A 2 -2.56 53.46 -37.95
CA SER A 2 -2.03 52.78 -36.77
C SER A 2 -2.86 51.52 -36.50
N ALA A 3 -2.20 50.37 -36.41
CA ALA A 3 -2.84 49.13 -36.01
C ALA A 3 -3.43 49.26 -34.60
N SER A 4 -4.61 48.69 -34.37
CA SER A 4 -5.30 48.77 -33.08
C SER A 4 -4.50 48.04 -31.98
N PRO A 5 -4.65 48.43 -30.70
CA PRO A 5 -4.00 47.72 -29.58
C PRO A 5 -4.32 46.22 -29.55
N LEU A 6 -5.52 45.83 -29.99
CA LEU A 6 -5.96 44.43 -30.02
C LEU A 6 -5.18 43.60 -31.06
N SER A 7 -4.78 44.19 -32.19
CA SER A 7 -3.99 43.51 -33.22
C SER A 7 -2.53 43.27 -32.79
N LEU A 8 -1.98 44.11 -31.92
CA LEU A 8 -0.63 43.91 -31.35
C LEU A 8 -0.63 42.77 -30.32
N VAL A 9 -1.65 42.70 -29.45
CA VAL A 9 -1.77 41.60 -28.47
C VAL A 9 -1.99 40.25 -29.15
N ILE A 10 -2.77 40.19 -30.23
CA ILE A 10 -2.96 38.95 -31.00
C ILE A 10 -1.67 38.52 -31.69
N ALA A 11 -0.89 39.47 -32.23
CA ALA A 11 0.42 39.16 -32.82
C ALA A 11 1.41 38.62 -31.78
N ASP A 12 1.48 39.22 -30.60
CA ASP A 12 2.35 38.76 -29.50
C ASP A 12 1.94 37.38 -28.98
N ILE A 13 0.65 37.08 -28.89
CA ILE A 13 0.14 35.75 -28.51
C ILE A 13 0.48 34.71 -29.58
N VAL A 14 0.31 35.03 -30.87
CA VAL A 14 0.64 34.13 -31.98
C VAL A 14 2.16 33.91 -32.08
N GLU A 15 2.96 34.93 -31.82
CA GLU A 15 4.42 34.82 -31.78
C GLU A 15 4.88 34.01 -30.57
N PHE A 16 4.27 34.20 -29.39
CA PHE A 16 4.51 33.36 -28.22
C PHE A 16 4.14 31.89 -28.47
N PHE A 17 2.99 31.62 -29.10
CA PHE A 17 2.59 30.26 -29.49
C PHE A 17 3.51 29.67 -30.55
N ASN A 18 3.97 30.44 -31.54
CA ASN A 18 4.90 29.94 -32.57
C ASN A 18 6.33 29.71 -32.04
N VAL A 19 6.80 30.55 -31.10
CA VAL A 19 8.10 30.39 -30.44
C VAL A 19 8.07 29.20 -29.49
N THR A 20 6.99 29.01 -28.72
CA THR A 20 6.79 27.83 -27.86
C THR A 20 6.55 26.55 -28.66
N TRP A 21 5.82 26.61 -29.78
CA TRP A 21 5.62 25.47 -30.69
C TRP A 21 6.91 25.08 -31.43
N SER A 22 7.71 26.05 -31.87
CA SER A 22 9.02 25.77 -32.49
C SER A 22 10.08 25.31 -31.49
N HIS A 23 10.03 25.77 -30.22
CA HIS A 23 10.85 25.22 -29.14
C HIS A 23 10.41 23.80 -28.76
N MET A 24 9.11 23.52 -28.74
CA MET A 24 8.60 22.15 -28.59
C MET A 24 9.08 21.26 -29.74
N GLN A 25 8.99 21.71 -31.00
CA GLN A 25 9.46 20.93 -32.15
C GLN A 25 10.98 20.71 -32.17
N LYS A 26 11.79 21.65 -31.68
CA LYS A 26 13.25 21.47 -31.57
C LYS A 26 13.68 20.40 -30.57
N HIS A 27 12.82 20.06 -29.59
CA HIS A 27 13.06 18.96 -28.65
C HIS A 27 12.50 17.60 -29.12
N TYR A 28 11.90 17.52 -30.30
CA TYR A 28 11.46 16.27 -30.95
C TYR A 28 12.41 15.81 -32.07
N GLN A 29 13.72 16.08 -31.96
CA GLN A 29 14.68 15.29 -32.72
C GLN A 29 14.76 13.90 -32.09
N CYS A 30 13.82 13.04 -32.50
CA CYS A 30 13.80 11.63 -32.15
C CYS A 30 15.19 11.03 -32.47
N SER A 31 15.76 10.34 -31.49
CA SER A 31 17.16 9.92 -31.42
C SER A 31 17.50 8.77 -32.37
N ALA A 32 18.77 8.61 -32.74
CA ALA A 32 19.27 7.43 -33.45
C ALA A 32 19.17 6.13 -32.62
N MET A 33 19.02 6.24 -31.29
CA MET A 33 18.97 5.13 -30.33
C MET A 33 17.55 4.70 -29.92
N SER A 34 16.48 5.28 -30.48
CA SER A 34 15.10 4.80 -30.22
C SER A 34 14.93 3.33 -30.60
N LEU A 35 14.22 2.55 -29.78
CA LEU A 35 13.85 1.17 -30.09
C LEU A 35 13.12 1.08 -31.44
N CYS A 36 12.19 1.98 -31.73
CA CYS A 36 11.43 2.01 -32.99
C CYS A 36 12.29 2.28 -34.24
N ARG A 37 13.54 2.71 -34.05
CA ARG A 37 14.51 2.95 -35.12
C ARG A 37 15.61 1.91 -35.21
N ASP A 38 15.69 0.99 -34.25
CA ASP A 38 16.61 -0.14 -34.31
C ASP A 38 16.21 -1.06 -35.49
N PRO A 39 17.10 -1.30 -36.46
CA PRO A 39 16.78 -2.15 -37.62
C PRO A 39 16.37 -3.58 -37.24
N LYS A 40 16.93 -4.15 -36.16
CA LYS A 40 16.57 -5.48 -35.67
C LYS A 40 15.19 -5.49 -35.03
N TYR A 41 14.81 -4.41 -34.34
CA TYR A 41 13.44 -4.26 -33.85
C TYR A 41 12.43 -4.11 -34.99
N GLN A 42 12.74 -3.30 -36.00
CA GLN A 42 11.87 -3.12 -37.17
C GLN A 42 11.68 -4.42 -37.95
N ASP A 43 12.76 -5.18 -38.14
CA ASP A 43 12.73 -6.52 -38.76
C ASP A 43 11.89 -7.50 -37.94
N LEU A 44 12.11 -7.59 -36.62
CA LEU A 44 11.31 -8.42 -35.71
C LEU A 44 9.83 -8.04 -35.77
N LYS A 45 9.51 -6.76 -35.59
CA LYS A 45 8.13 -6.26 -35.60
C LYS A 45 7.44 -6.57 -36.91
N SER A 46 8.08 -6.25 -38.04
CA SER A 46 7.52 -6.50 -39.38
C SER A 46 7.30 -8.00 -39.61
N PHE A 47 8.26 -8.84 -39.20
CA PHE A 47 8.13 -10.29 -39.33
C PHE A 47 6.94 -10.82 -38.53
N VAL A 48 6.82 -10.45 -37.26
CA VAL A 48 5.72 -10.90 -36.39
C VAL A 48 4.37 -10.39 -36.89
N GLU A 49 4.25 -9.11 -37.26
CA GLU A 49 2.99 -8.51 -37.75
C GLU A 49 2.52 -9.16 -39.06
N VAL A 50 3.44 -9.48 -39.98
CA VAL A 50 3.07 -10.08 -41.27
C VAL A 50 2.82 -11.59 -41.18
N ASN A 51 3.61 -12.31 -40.38
CA ASN A 51 3.66 -13.77 -40.43
C ASN A 51 3.01 -14.47 -39.23
N GLU A 52 2.95 -13.85 -38.05
CA GLU A 52 2.65 -14.60 -36.81
C GLU A 52 1.50 -14.02 -35.96
N LYS A 53 1.37 -12.69 -35.84
CA LYS A 53 0.52 -12.03 -34.83
C LYS A 53 -0.91 -12.59 -34.74
N ASP A 54 -1.54 -12.82 -35.90
CA ASP A 54 -2.90 -13.33 -36.04
C ASP A 54 -2.97 -14.73 -36.67
N LYS A 55 -1.81 -15.37 -36.90
CA LYS A 55 -1.69 -16.65 -37.63
C LYS A 55 -1.10 -17.77 -36.78
N LEU A 56 -0.32 -17.43 -35.75
CA LEU A 56 0.40 -18.40 -34.94
C LEU A 56 -0.52 -18.97 -33.85
N SER A 57 -0.70 -20.29 -33.87
CA SER A 57 -1.38 -21.04 -32.81
C SER A 57 -0.36 -21.79 -31.95
N ILE A 58 -0.28 -21.47 -30.67
CA ILE A 58 0.60 -22.17 -29.72
C ILE A 58 0.26 -23.68 -29.69
N TYR A 59 -1.04 -24.00 -29.73
CA TYR A 59 -1.51 -25.38 -29.68
C TYR A 59 -1.07 -26.18 -30.91
N GLU A 60 -1.22 -25.62 -32.11
CA GLU A 60 -0.76 -26.27 -33.34
C GLU A 60 0.75 -26.46 -33.35
N GLN A 61 1.51 -25.46 -32.90
CA GLN A 61 2.97 -25.56 -32.82
C GLN A 61 3.42 -26.72 -31.92
N LEU A 62 2.80 -26.88 -30.75
CA LEU A 62 3.11 -27.97 -29.82
C LEU A 62 2.71 -29.35 -30.38
N LEU A 63 1.66 -29.43 -31.20
CA LEU A 63 1.29 -30.67 -31.88
C LEU A 63 2.22 -31.00 -33.05
N SER A 64 2.68 -29.99 -33.79
CA SER A 64 3.49 -30.17 -35.00
C SER A 64 4.99 -30.35 -34.73
N ASP A 65 5.50 -29.77 -33.64
CA ASP A 65 6.91 -29.89 -33.23
C ASP A 65 7.00 -30.67 -31.91
N PRO A 66 7.21 -32.00 -31.96
CA PRO A 66 7.26 -32.83 -30.76
C PRO A 66 8.44 -32.50 -29.84
N ASP A 67 9.44 -31.76 -30.34
CA ASP A 67 10.63 -31.35 -29.57
C ASP A 67 10.50 -29.92 -29.01
N ARG A 68 9.38 -29.24 -29.25
CA ARG A 68 9.18 -27.84 -28.85
C ARG A 68 9.42 -27.60 -27.36
N PHE A 69 8.99 -28.50 -26.49
CA PHE A 69 9.26 -28.38 -25.05
C PHE A 69 10.76 -28.28 -24.78
N ASN A 70 11.57 -29.19 -25.35
CA ASN A 70 13.01 -29.20 -25.12
C ASN A 70 13.70 -27.96 -25.72
N LYS A 71 13.29 -27.53 -26.92
CA LYS A 71 13.83 -26.33 -27.57
C LYS A 71 13.55 -25.05 -26.76
N TYR A 72 12.37 -24.96 -26.16
CA TYR A 72 11.87 -23.77 -25.46
C TYR A 72 11.79 -23.96 -23.95
N THR A 73 12.77 -24.69 -23.41
CA THR A 73 12.97 -24.86 -21.97
C THR A 73 14.42 -24.61 -21.60
N ARG A 74 14.66 -23.97 -20.46
CA ARG A 74 15.99 -23.87 -19.84
C ARG A 74 15.96 -24.44 -18.45
N THR A 75 17.08 -24.97 -18.00
CA THR A 75 17.25 -25.53 -16.66
C THR A 75 18.42 -24.89 -15.95
N ILE A 76 18.28 -24.69 -14.64
CA ILE A 76 19.37 -24.24 -13.78
C ILE A 76 19.48 -25.22 -12.62
N ASP A 77 20.62 -25.89 -12.51
CA ASP A 77 20.87 -26.82 -11.40
C ASP A 77 21.18 -26.05 -10.12
N THR A 78 20.54 -26.45 -9.03
CA THR A 78 20.73 -25.87 -7.70
C THR A 78 21.03 -26.99 -6.69
N PRO A 79 21.56 -26.66 -5.50
CA PRO A 79 21.74 -27.66 -4.44
C PRO A 79 20.46 -28.41 -4.04
N ASP A 80 19.28 -27.80 -4.24
CA ASP A 80 17.99 -28.39 -3.89
C ASP A 80 17.34 -29.20 -5.02
N GLY A 81 17.94 -29.16 -6.21
CA GLY A 81 17.45 -29.77 -7.45
C GLY A 81 17.40 -28.79 -8.62
N THR A 82 16.88 -29.24 -9.75
CA THR A 82 16.85 -28.42 -10.97
C THR A 82 15.64 -27.49 -10.99
N VAL A 83 15.88 -26.20 -11.26
CA VAL A 83 14.84 -25.23 -11.61
C VAL A 83 14.56 -25.33 -13.10
N LEU A 84 13.29 -25.42 -13.46
CA LEU A 84 12.81 -25.47 -14.84
C LEU A 84 12.21 -24.13 -15.24
N PHE A 85 12.60 -23.61 -16.39
CA PHE A 85 12.00 -22.46 -17.05
C PHE A 85 11.44 -22.89 -18.41
N ASP A 86 10.14 -23.18 -18.46
CA ASP A 86 9.41 -23.55 -19.69
C ASP A 86 8.73 -22.30 -20.28
N PHE A 87 9.17 -21.92 -21.48
CA PHE A 87 8.58 -20.83 -22.28
C PHE A 87 8.04 -21.34 -23.63
N SER A 88 7.78 -22.65 -23.73
CA SER A 88 7.24 -23.29 -24.95
C SER A 88 5.82 -22.86 -25.28
N LYS A 89 5.04 -22.42 -24.29
CA LYS A 89 3.66 -21.93 -24.43
C LYS A 89 3.58 -20.43 -24.76
N HIS A 90 4.55 -19.94 -25.53
CA HIS A 90 4.59 -18.58 -26.04
C HIS A 90 4.31 -18.55 -27.55
N ARG A 91 3.79 -17.41 -28.04
CA ARG A 91 3.54 -17.16 -29.47
C ARG A 91 4.85 -16.83 -30.21
N ILE A 92 5.73 -17.83 -30.31
CA ILE A 92 7.06 -17.69 -30.91
C ILE A 92 7.40 -18.89 -31.81
N SER A 93 8.03 -18.61 -32.95
CA SER A 93 8.75 -19.58 -33.79
C SER A 93 10.26 -19.48 -33.58
N ASP A 94 11.02 -20.40 -34.18
CA ASP A 94 12.49 -20.39 -34.14
C ASP A 94 13.02 -19.07 -34.74
N THR A 95 12.43 -18.60 -35.84
CA THR A 95 12.78 -17.32 -36.47
C THR A 95 12.49 -16.12 -35.57
N THR A 96 11.35 -16.10 -34.90
CA THR A 96 11.03 -15.01 -33.94
C THR A 96 11.99 -15.03 -32.76
N PHE A 97 12.34 -16.21 -32.24
CA PHE A 97 13.30 -16.34 -31.16
C PHE A 97 14.70 -15.85 -31.56
N GLU A 98 15.20 -16.24 -32.74
CA GLU A 98 16.46 -15.74 -33.28
C GLU A 98 16.47 -14.21 -33.43
N LYS A 99 15.39 -13.62 -33.97
CA LYS A 99 15.26 -12.16 -34.12
C LYS A 99 15.23 -11.42 -32.79
N LEU A 100 14.63 -12.01 -31.75
CA LEU A 100 14.67 -11.46 -30.39
C LEU A 100 16.09 -11.45 -29.83
N ILE A 101 16.86 -12.53 -30.05
CA ILE A 101 18.27 -12.57 -29.63
C ILE A 101 19.11 -11.53 -30.40
N ASP A 102 18.86 -11.37 -31.70
CA ASP A 102 19.50 -10.32 -32.50
C ASP A 102 19.18 -8.90 -32.00
N LEU A 103 17.96 -8.67 -31.53
CA LEU A 103 17.58 -7.42 -30.88
C LEU A 103 18.37 -7.19 -29.58
N ALA A 104 18.52 -8.21 -28.71
CA ALA A 104 19.32 -8.05 -27.49
C ALA A 104 20.78 -7.66 -27.81
N LYS A 105 21.35 -8.22 -28.88
CA LYS A 105 22.69 -7.87 -29.35
C LYS A 105 22.74 -6.43 -29.87
N SER A 106 21.81 -6.01 -30.72
CA SER A 106 21.80 -4.66 -31.30
C SER A 106 21.61 -3.57 -30.25
N ARG A 107 20.90 -3.88 -29.16
CA ARG A 107 20.68 -2.99 -28.01
C ARG A 107 21.80 -3.02 -26.96
N ASN A 108 22.93 -3.68 -27.25
CA ASN A 108 24.13 -3.70 -26.40
C ASN A 108 23.89 -4.25 -24.98
N VAL A 109 22.99 -5.23 -24.82
CA VAL A 109 22.69 -5.85 -23.51
C VAL A 109 23.94 -6.39 -22.83
N GLU A 110 24.84 -7.04 -23.58
CA GLU A 110 26.06 -7.63 -23.02
C GLU A 110 27.04 -6.58 -22.51
N SER A 111 27.21 -5.48 -23.24
CA SER A 111 28.08 -4.38 -22.83
C SER A 111 27.54 -3.68 -21.60
N MET A 112 26.23 -3.43 -21.54
CA MET A 112 25.60 -2.84 -20.37
C MET A 112 25.65 -3.77 -19.15
N ARG A 113 25.50 -5.09 -19.34
CA ARG A 113 25.70 -6.10 -18.29
C ARG A 113 27.13 -6.01 -17.75
N ALA A 114 28.13 -5.97 -18.63
CA ALA A 114 29.53 -5.83 -18.24
C ALA A 114 29.76 -4.53 -17.45
N ALA A 115 29.16 -3.42 -17.88
CA ALA A 115 29.24 -2.13 -17.18
C ALA A 115 28.63 -2.20 -15.77
N MET A 116 27.48 -2.86 -15.60
CA MET A 116 26.87 -3.08 -14.27
C MET A 116 27.81 -3.86 -13.34
N PHE A 117 28.27 -5.02 -13.80
CA PHE A 117 29.15 -5.91 -13.01
C PHE A 117 30.55 -5.31 -12.79
N GLY A 118 31.00 -4.42 -13.68
CA GLY A 118 32.25 -3.68 -13.55
C GLY A 118 32.19 -2.48 -12.60
N GLY A 119 31.03 -2.16 -12.03
CA GLY A 119 30.86 -1.01 -11.12
C GLY A 119 30.80 0.34 -11.83
N GLU A 120 30.53 0.36 -13.14
CA GLU A 120 30.33 1.61 -13.87
C GLU A 120 29.07 2.34 -13.42
N ARG A 121 29.03 3.65 -13.65
CA ARG A 121 27.95 4.53 -13.20
C ARG A 121 26.75 4.48 -14.16
N ILE A 122 26.14 3.31 -14.28
CA ILE A 122 25.03 3.08 -15.22
C ILE A 122 23.71 3.73 -14.77
N ASN A 123 23.56 4.11 -13.49
CA ASN A 123 22.52 5.03 -13.05
C ASN A 123 22.99 6.46 -13.37
N PHE A 124 22.76 6.86 -14.61
CA PHE A 124 23.37 8.04 -15.21
C PHE A 124 22.75 9.36 -14.72
N THR A 125 21.47 9.38 -14.32
CA THR A 125 20.82 10.60 -13.82
C THR A 125 21.29 10.99 -12.41
N GLU A 126 21.64 10.01 -11.59
CA GLU A 126 22.16 10.23 -10.23
C GLU A 126 23.69 10.09 -10.18
N ASN A 127 24.33 9.75 -11.29
CA ASN A 127 25.77 9.51 -11.40
C ASN A 127 26.29 8.48 -10.38
N ARG A 128 25.60 7.33 -10.29
CA ARG A 128 25.88 6.25 -9.33
C ARG A 128 26.15 4.92 -10.02
N ALA A 129 26.98 4.09 -9.39
CA ALA A 129 27.07 2.67 -9.72
C ALA A 129 25.78 1.95 -9.32
N VAL A 130 25.59 0.73 -9.82
CA VAL A 130 24.45 -0.12 -9.51
C VAL A 130 24.95 -1.52 -9.21
N LEU A 131 25.01 -1.88 -7.92
CA LEU A 131 25.81 -3.00 -7.46
C LEU A 131 25.11 -3.89 -6.43
N HIS A 132 23.80 -4.12 -6.55
CA HIS A 132 23.11 -5.11 -5.72
C HIS A 132 23.73 -6.53 -5.86
N ILE A 133 24.35 -6.82 -7.02
CA ILE A 133 25.15 -8.03 -7.25
C ILE A 133 26.40 -8.14 -6.33
N ALA A 134 26.96 -7.02 -5.87
CA ALA A 134 28.12 -7.03 -4.96
C ALA A 134 27.71 -7.52 -3.55
N LEU A 135 26.49 -7.21 -3.11
CA LEU A 135 25.96 -7.60 -1.79
C LEU A 135 25.87 -9.12 -1.61
N ARG A 136 25.76 -9.84 -2.73
CA ARG A 136 25.64 -11.30 -2.78
C ARG A 136 26.78 -11.94 -3.54
N ASN A 137 27.89 -11.24 -3.74
CA ASN A 137 29.05 -11.76 -4.48
C ASN A 137 29.83 -12.77 -3.64
N ARG A 138 29.42 -14.05 -3.68
CA ARG A 138 30.02 -15.11 -2.84
C ARG A 138 31.40 -15.54 -3.29
N SER A 139 31.79 -15.25 -4.53
CA SER A 139 33.17 -15.50 -5.00
C SER A 139 34.18 -14.50 -4.42
N ASN A 140 33.71 -13.40 -3.82
CA ASN A 140 34.55 -12.29 -3.33
C ASN A 140 35.52 -11.73 -4.39
N THR A 141 35.18 -11.88 -5.68
CA THR A 141 35.95 -11.26 -6.75
C THR A 141 35.83 -9.73 -6.60
N PRO A 142 36.95 -8.96 -6.62
CA PRO A 142 36.90 -7.52 -6.40
C PRO A 142 35.97 -6.80 -7.36
N ILE A 143 35.16 -5.87 -6.84
CA ILE A 143 34.30 -4.99 -7.63
C ILE A 143 34.62 -3.55 -7.21
N SER A 144 35.13 -2.75 -8.15
CA SER A 144 35.65 -1.43 -7.84
C SER A 144 34.64 -0.32 -8.12
N VAL A 145 34.47 0.58 -7.16
CA VAL A 145 33.80 1.87 -7.34
C VAL A 145 34.80 2.97 -7.03
N ASN A 146 35.03 3.88 -7.98
CA ASN A 146 36.05 4.95 -7.85
C ASN A 146 37.45 4.40 -7.50
N GLY A 147 37.83 3.24 -8.05
CA GLY A 147 39.13 2.61 -7.83
C GLY A 147 39.28 1.89 -6.49
N LYS A 148 38.22 1.76 -5.68
CA LYS A 148 38.22 1.03 -4.41
C LYS A 148 37.30 -0.19 -4.49
N ASP A 149 37.81 -1.35 -4.11
CA ASP A 149 37.02 -2.56 -3.96
C ASP A 149 35.97 -2.41 -2.85
N VAL A 150 34.72 -2.75 -3.15
CA VAL A 150 33.60 -2.64 -2.21
C VAL A 150 33.41 -3.91 -1.37
N MET A 151 33.96 -5.05 -1.80
CA MET A 151 33.72 -6.34 -1.14
C MET A 151 34.14 -6.40 0.34
N PRO A 152 35.26 -5.78 0.78
CA PRO A 152 35.60 -5.75 2.19
C PRO A 152 34.51 -5.10 3.06
N GLY A 153 33.93 -3.97 2.60
CA GLY A 153 32.86 -3.30 3.32
C GLY A 153 31.55 -4.08 3.32
N VAL A 154 31.24 -4.77 2.22
CA VAL A 154 30.09 -5.70 2.14
C VAL A 154 30.21 -6.79 3.20
N ASN A 155 31.37 -7.45 3.27
CA ASN A 155 31.58 -8.54 4.21
C ASN A 155 31.62 -8.08 5.66
N GLU A 156 32.19 -6.91 5.95
CA GLU A 156 32.19 -6.33 7.31
C GLU A 156 30.75 -6.12 7.84
N VAL A 157 29.86 -5.59 7.00
CA VAL A 157 28.44 -5.43 7.37
C VAL A 157 27.75 -6.79 7.53
N LEU A 158 28.02 -7.76 6.65
CA LEU A 158 27.47 -9.11 6.77
C LEU A 158 27.93 -9.80 8.05
N ASP A 159 29.20 -9.69 8.43
CA ASP A 159 29.74 -10.23 9.67
C ASP A 159 29.10 -9.57 10.89
N HIS A 160 28.89 -8.25 10.85
CA HIS A 160 28.17 -7.54 11.90
C HIS A 160 26.72 -7.99 12.02
N MET A 161 26.01 -8.18 10.89
CA MET A 161 24.65 -8.74 10.88
C MET A 161 24.62 -10.16 11.46
N LYS A 162 25.62 -10.98 11.15
CA LYS A 162 25.75 -12.35 11.66
C LYS A 162 25.89 -12.37 13.18
N GLU A 163 26.78 -11.55 13.72
CA GLU A 163 26.97 -11.43 15.16
C GLU A 163 25.68 -10.96 15.85
N PHE A 164 25.04 -9.91 15.33
CA PHE A 164 23.79 -9.41 15.90
C PHE A 164 22.67 -10.46 15.85
N CYS A 165 22.53 -11.16 14.72
CA CYS A 165 21.56 -12.23 14.53
C CYS A 165 21.76 -13.34 15.57
N HIS A 166 23.00 -13.78 15.76
CA HIS A 166 23.36 -14.77 16.77
C HIS A 166 22.99 -14.30 18.19
N GLN A 167 23.33 -13.06 18.55
CA GLN A 167 23.00 -12.49 19.86
C GLN A 167 21.49 -12.47 20.13
N ILE A 168 20.67 -12.15 19.12
CA ILE A 168 19.20 -12.13 19.23
C ILE A 168 18.63 -13.55 19.34
N ILE A 169 19.01 -14.46 18.43
CA ILE A 169 18.45 -15.82 18.36
C ILE A 169 18.84 -16.63 19.60
N GLU A 170 20.08 -16.50 20.09
CA GLU A 170 20.52 -17.19 21.30
C GLU A 170 20.00 -16.53 22.60
N GLY A 171 19.52 -15.29 22.52
CA GLY A 171 19.05 -14.53 23.67
C GLY A 171 20.17 -13.94 24.53
N GLN A 172 21.36 -13.77 23.96
CA GLN A 172 22.45 -13.01 24.56
C GLN A 172 22.09 -11.52 24.59
N TRP A 173 21.41 -11.03 23.55
CA TRP A 173 20.79 -9.71 23.55
C TRP A 173 19.49 -9.76 24.35
N THR A 174 19.41 -8.92 25.38
CA THR A 174 18.25 -8.84 26.25
C THR A 174 17.64 -7.44 26.23
N GLY A 175 16.33 -7.37 26.42
CA GLY A 175 15.61 -6.13 26.62
C GLY A 175 15.99 -5.44 27.93
N TYR A 176 15.36 -4.30 28.20
CA TYR A 176 15.70 -3.45 29.35
C TYR A 176 15.46 -4.14 30.70
N THR A 177 14.60 -5.16 30.76
CA THR A 177 14.34 -5.97 31.95
C THR A 177 15.14 -7.27 32.01
N GLY A 178 16.07 -7.49 31.08
CA GLY A 178 16.89 -8.71 31.01
C GLY A 178 16.20 -9.90 30.33
N LYS A 179 14.99 -9.72 29.79
CA LYS A 179 14.28 -10.76 29.03
C LYS A 179 14.81 -10.88 27.59
N LYS A 180 14.77 -12.09 27.04
CA LYS A 180 15.09 -12.36 25.63
C LYS A 180 14.09 -11.66 24.70
N ILE A 181 14.56 -11.18 23.56
CA ILE A 181 13.72 -10.63 22.49
C ILE A 181 12.86 -11.74 21.86
N THR A 182 11.54 -11.50 21.78
CA THR A 182 10.56 -12.42 21.19
C THR A 182 9.99 -11.89 19.87
N ASP A 183 10.03 -10.57 19.70
CA ASP A 183 9.41 -9.87 18.58
C ASP A 183 10.37 -8.83 18.00
N VAL A 184 10.43 -8.78 16.68
CA VAL A 184 11.19 -7.79 15.92
C VAL A 184 10.21 -7.02 15.03
N VAL A 185 10.26 -5.70 15.06
CA VAL A 185 9.42 -4.83 14.23
C VAL A 185 10.30 -4.06 13.26
N ASN A 186 10.20 -4.36 11.98
CA ASN A 186 10.84 -3.59 10.92
C ASN A 186 9.97 -2.37 10.57
N ILE A 187 10.52 -1.17 10.77
CA ILE A 187 9.87 0.08 10.40
C ILE A 187 10.58 0.67 9.19
N GLY A 188 9.91 0.67 8.04
CA GLY A 188 10.46 1.11 6.75
C GLY A 188 9.36 1.17 5.69
N ILE A 189 9.57 1.84 4.56
CA ILE A 189 8.57 1.91 3.48
C ILE A 189 9.20 1.63 2.12
N GLY A 190 8.41 1.10 1.18
CA GLY A 190 8.86 0.75 -0.16
C GLY A 190 9.95 -0.32 -0.12
N GLY A 191 11.15 0.02 -0.61
CA GLY A 191 12.27 -0.94 -0.69
C GLY A 191 12.80 -1.39 0.67
N SER A 192 12.58 -0.59 1.72
CA SER A 192 12.94 -0.92 3.10
C SER A 192 11.87 -1.74 3.84
N ASP A 193 10.84 -2.19 3.13
CA ASP A 193 9.71 -2.97 3.68
C ASP A 193 9.40 -4.20 2.82
N LEU A 194 9.08 -4.00 1.53
CA LEU A 194 8.51 -5.04 0.66
C LEU A 194 9.43 -6.25 0.48
N GLY A 195 10.74 -6.03 0.35
CA GLY A 195 11.72 -7.12 0.23
C GLY A 195 11.78 -7.97 1.50
N PRO A 196 12.14 -7.38 2.65
CA PRO A 196 12.09 -8.07 3.94
C PRO A 196 10.77 -8.77 4.25
N LEU A 197 9.63 -8.10 4.06
CA LEU A 197 8.31 -8.69 4.27
C LEU A 197 8.10 -9.91 3.38
N MET A 198 8.33 -9.78 2.06
CA MET A 198 8.11 -10.87 1.12
C MET A 198 8.99 -12.08 1.42
N VAL A 199 10.27 -11.86 1.75
CA VAL A 199 11.20 -12.97 2.03
C VAL A 199 10.87 -13.64 3.37
N CYS A 200 10.53 -12.90 4.41
CA CYS A 200 10.11 -13.50 5.68
C CYS A 200 8.82 -14.32 5.51
N GLU A 201 7.85 -13.83 4.74
CA GLU A 201 6.64 -14.61 4.41
C GLU A 201 6.98 -15.87 3.61
N ALA A 202 7.81 -15.74 2.56
CA ALA A 202 8.22 -16.83 1.68
C ALA A 202 9.00 -17.93 2.41
N LEU A 203 9.80 -17.55 3.40
CA LEU A 203 10.70 -18.46 4.14
C LEU A 203 10.21 -18.77 5.55
N ARG A 204 8.93 -18.50 5.88
CA ARG A 204 8.38 -18.73 7.22
C ARG A 204 8.60 -20.16 7.74
N HIS A 205 8.61 -21.17 6.86
CA HIS A 205 8.92 -22.56 7.23
C HIS A 205 10.31 -22.72 7.87
N TYR A 206 11.26 -21.84 7.54
CA TYR A 206 12.64 -21.85 8.02
C TYR A 206 12.86 -20.92 9.23
N GLN A 207 11.79 -20.40 9.83
CA GLN A 207 11.90 -19.55 11.01
C GLN A 207 12.57 -20.31 12.17
N ILE A 208 13.63 -19.73 12.72
CA ILE A 208 14.28 -20.19 13.95
C ILE A 208 14.40 -19.07 15.00
N GLY A 209 14.22 -17.82 14.59
CA GLY A 209 14.33 -16.65 15.45
C GLY A 209 12.98 -16.05 15.87
N PRO A 210 12.97 -14.79 16.31
CA PRO A 210 11.77 -14.13 16.82
C PRO A 210 10.67 -13.97 15.75
N ASN A 211 9.46 -13.65 16.22
CA ASN A 211 8.39 -13.21 15.34
C ASN A 211 8.79 -11.89 14.70
N VAL A 212 8.52 -11.73 13.41
CA VAL A 212 8.76 -10.49 12.69
C VAL A 212 7.46 -9.80 12.33
N HIS A 213 7.45 -8.49 12.50
CA HIS A 213 6.34 -7.61 12.17
C HIS A 213 6.87 -6.49 11.28
N PHE A 214 6.01 -5.95 10.44
CA PHE A 214 6.36 -4.91 9.47
C PHE A 214 5.43 -3.73 9.65
N VAL A 215 5.98 -2.53 9.75
CA VAL A 215 5.23 -1.27 9.84
C VAL A 215 5.78 -0.32 8.78
N SER A 216 4.92 0.05 7.83
CA SER A 216 5.31 0.84 6.67
C SER A 216 4.44 2.05 6.41
N ASN A 217 3.13 1.84 6.31
CA ASN A 217 2.16 2.92 6.11
C ASN A 217 2.24 3.99 7.22
N VAL A 218 2.04 5.26 6.85
CA VAL A 218 1.93 6.40 7.77
C VAL A 218 0.54 6.53 8.41
N ASP A 219 -0.45 5.80 7.87
CA ASP A 219 -1.71 5.55 8.57
C ASP A 219 -1.42 4.95 9.95
N GLY A 220 -1.79 5.70 11.00
CA GLY A 220 -1.54 5.35 12.39
C GLY A 220 -2.13 4.00 12.80
N THR A 221 -3.12 3.49 12.05
CA THR A 221 -3.67 2.13 12.23
C THR A 221 -2.58 1.07 12.20
N HIS A 222 -1.59 1.19 11.31
CA HIS A 222 -0.60 0.14 11.11
C HIS A 222 0.28 -0.07 12.34
N ILE A 223 0.89 1.01 12.86
CA ILE A 223 1.69 0.95 14.08
C ILE A 223 0.83 0.63 15.32
N ALA A 224 -0.40 1.14 15.39
CA ALA A 224 -1.30 0.89 16.51
C ALA A 224 -1.68 -0.60 16.60
N GLU A 225 -2.11 -1.23 15.50
CA GLU A 225 -2.51 -2.65 15.49
C GLU A 225 -1.34 -3.60 15.74
N VAL A 226 -0.15 -3.28 15.24
CA VAL A 226 1.06 -4.05 15.53
C VAL A 226 1.38 -3.95 17.02
N THR A 227 1.53 -2.74 17.55
CA THR A 227 1.96 -2.53 18.95
C THR A 227 0.96 -3.02 20.01
N LYS A 228 -0.34 -3.12 19.69
CA LYS A 228 -1.37 -3.73 20.58
C LYS A 228 -1.02 -5.15 21.03
N LYS A 229 -0.27 -5.90 20.21
CA LYS A 229 0.05 -7.32 20.45
C LYS A 229 1.43 -7.53 21.08
N LEU A 230 2.20 -6.45 21.25
CA LEU A 230 3.62 -6.52 21.60
C LEU A 230 3.89 -6.19 23.07
N ASN A 231 4.97 -6.74 23.59
CA ASN A 231 5.49 -6.42 24.92
C ASN A 231 6.75 -5.53 24.80
N PRO A 232 6.75 -4.29 25.36
CA PRO A 232 7.92 -3.41 25.34
C PRO A 232 9.19 -4.03 25.93
N GLU A 233 9.06 -4.99 26.85
CA GLU A 233 10.21 -5.67 27.47
C GLU A 233 10.94 -6.63 26.53
N THR A 234 10.27 -7.14 25.48
CA THR A 234 10.78 -8.21 24.61
C THR A 234 10.70 -7.88 23.12
N THR A 235 10.44 -6.61 22.77
CA THR A 235 10.30 -6.15 21.37
C THR A 235 11.51 -5.34 20.94
N LEU A 236 12.15 -5.71 19.83
CA LEU A 236 13.20 -4.93 19.18
C LEU A 236 12.63 -4.22 17.93
N PHE A 237 12.98 -2.95 17.75
CA PHE A 237 12.62 -2.17 16.57
C PHE A 237 13.84 -1.98 15.66
N ILE A 238 13.66 -2.27 14.37
CA ILE A 238 14.65 -2.05 13.31
C ILE A 238 14.16 -0.88 12.47
N ILE A 239 14.87 0.25 12.50
CA ILE A 239 14.52 1.45 11.73
C ILE A 239 15.25 1.43 10.39
N ALA A 240 14.54 1.08 9.32
CA ALA A 240 15.08 0.87 7.99
C ALA A 240 14.86 2.11 7.10
N SER A 241 15.87 2.96 6.98
CA SER A 241 15.79 4.18 6.15
C SER A 241 17.18 4.63 5.71
N LYS A 242 17.43 4.63 4.39
CA LYS A 242 18.70 5.08 3.80
C LYS A 242 19.10 6.48 4.28
N THR A 243 18.18 7.44 4.16
CA THR A 243 18.44 8.84 4.51
C THR A 243 18.21 9.13 5.98
N PHE A 244 17.49 8.25 6.70
CA PHE A 244 16.98 8.48 8.04
C PHE A 244 16.12 9.75 8.18
N THR A 245 15.48 10.17 7.09
CA THR A 245 14.63 11.37 7.01
C THR A 245 13.30 11.13 6.29
N THR A 246 13.03 9.90 5.86
CA THR A 246 11.74 9.52 5.26
C THR A 246 10.62 9.79 6.26
N GLN A 247 9.67 10.65 5.90
CA GLN A 247 8.65 11.17 6.81
C GLN A 247 7.86 10.04 7.47
N GLU A 248 7.34 9.12 6.67
CA GLU A 248 6.53 8.00 7.11
C GLU A 248 7.30 7.10 8.10
N THR A 249 8.54 6.75 7.76
CA THR A 249 9.40 5.90 8.60
C THR A 249 9.77 6.57 9.92
N ILE A 250 10.16 7.85 9.89
CA ILE A 250 10.58 8.55 11.11
C ILE A 250 9.39 8.84 12.03
N THR A 251 8.22 9.23 11.49
CA THR A 251 7.00 9.39 12.31
C THR A 251 6.59 8.07 12.98
N ASN A 252 6.65 6.94 12.26
CA ASN A 252 6.41 5.63 12.86
C ASN A 252 7.47 5.24 13.90
N ALA A 253 8.75 5.53 13.64
CA ALA A 253 9.84 5.27 14.58
C ALA A 253 9.69 6.08 15.88
N GLU A 254 9.34 7.37 15.77
CA GLU A 254 9.06 8.23 16.92
C GLU A 254 7.84 7.74 17.70
N THR A 255 6.76 7.34 17.02
CA THR A 255 5.58 6.74 17.64
C THR A 255 5.92 5.46 18.40
N ALA A 256 6.74 4.58 17.83
CA ALA A 256 7.22 3.36 18.48
C ALA A 256 8.12 3.69 19.70
N LYS A 257 8.98 4.71 19.59
CA LYS A 257 9.83 5.17 20.69
C LYS A 257 9.00 5.74 21.84
N GLU A 258 7.96 6.53 21.54
CA GLU A 258 7.02 7.03 22.55
C GLU A 258 6.26 5.89 23.23
N TRP A 259 5.73 4.94 22.45
CA TRP A 259 5.06 3.75 22.98
C TRP A 259 5.96 2.96 23.92
N PHE A 260 7.22 2.74 23.54
CA PHE A 260 8.21 2.04 24.35
C PHE A 260 8.53 2.80 25.64
N LEU A 261 8.81 4.10 25.54
CA LEU A 261 9.22 4.93 26.69
C LEU A 261 8.08 5.12 27.71
N ARG A 262 6.81 5.09 27.30
CA ARG A 262 5.67 5.09 28.24
C ARG A 262 5.70 3.92 29.23
N LYS A 263 6.35 2.81 28.90
CA LYS A 263 6.49 1.63 29.77
C LYS A 263 7.89 1.47 30.34
N ALA A 264 8.94 1.72 29.56
CA ALA A 264 10.31 1.59 30.03
C ALA A 264 10.72 2.69 31.03
N GLY A 265 10.21 3.91 30.88
CA GLY A 265 10.50 5.05 31.76
C GLY A 265 11.93 5.59 31.71
N ASP A 266 12.87 4.91 31.05
CA ASP A 266 14.27 5.30 30.92
C ASP A 266 14.69 5.46 29.44
N LYS A 267 15.20 6.64 29.10
CA LYS A 267 15.71 6.94 27.75
C LYS A 267 16.93 6.10 27.38
N SER A 268 17.75 5.67 28.34
CA SER A 268 18.93 4.84 28.07
C SER A 268 18.55 3.47 27.51
N ALA A 269 17.35 2.99 27.83
CA ALA A 269 16.82 1.70 27.36
C ALA A 269 16.57 1.66 25.84
N VAL A 270 16.47 2.81 25.16
CA VAL A 270 16.32 2.90 23.70
C VAL A 270 17.45 2.15 22.98
N ALA A 271 18.68 2.24 23.48
CA ALA A 271 19.84 1.57 22.87
C ALA A 271 19.73 0.03 22.87
N LYS A 272 18.86 -0.56 23.70
CA LYS A 272 18.61 -2.01 23.72
C LYS A 272 17.44 -2.46 22.83
N HIS A 273 16.61 -1.52 22.40
CA HIS A 273 15.35 -1.81 21.72
C HIS A 273 15.24 -1.16 20.33
N PHE A 274 16.24 -0.37 19.90
CA PHE A 274 16.24 0.29 18.60
C PHE A 274 17.61 0.12 17.91
N VAL A 275 17.57 -0.34 16.66
CA VAL A 275 18.72 -0.42 15.76
C VAL A 275 18.40 0.30 14.44
N ALA A 276 19.42 0.71 13.68
CA ALA A 276 19.24 1.47 12.45
C ALA A 276 19.88 0.77 11.25
N LEU A 277 19.19 0.77 10.11
CA LEU A 277 19.74 0.39 8.81
C LEU A 277 19.81 1.67 7.97
N SER A 278 20.98 2.29 7.88
CA SER A 278 21.11 3.67 7.38
C SER A 278 22.53 4.02 6.96
N THR A 279 22.66 5.08 6.16
CA THR A 279 23.95 5.74 5.86
C THR A 279 24.15 7.04 6.65
N ASN A 280 23.18 7.43 7.48
CA ASN A 280 23.15 8.74 8.14
C ASN A 280 23.39 8.61 9.66
N VAL A 281 24.66 8.41 10.04
CA VAL A 281 25.10 8.26 11.44
C VAL A 281 24.57 9.40 12.33
N PRO A 282 24.71 10.70 11.96
CA PRO A 282 24.28 11.79 12.84
C PRO A 282 22.79 11.75 13.18
N LYS A 283 21.92 11.43 12.21
CA LYS A 283 20.47 11.36 12.43
C LYS A 283 20.05 10.14 13.26
N ALA A 284 20.72 9.00 13.08
CA ALA A 284 20.48 7.83 13.93
C ALA A 284 20.89 8.08 15.39
N GLN A 285 22.02 8.75 15.61
CA GLN A 285 22.46 9.15 16.95
C GLN A 285 21.51 10.18 17.59
N GLU A 286 21.06 11.19 16.83
CA GLU A 286 20.06 12.18 17.29
C GLU A 286 18.76 11.49 17.74
N PHE A 287 18.34 10.42 17.07
CA PHE A 287 17.18 9.63 17.47
C PHE A 287 17.38 8.89 18.81
N GLY A 288 18.63 8.57 19.16
CA GLY A 288 19.03 7.85 20.38
C GLY A 288 19.58 6.43 20.13
N ILE A 289 19.91 6.08 18.88
CA ILE A 289 20.48 4.76 18.54
C ILE A 289 21.98 4.77 18.79
N ASN A 290 22.48 3.70 19.43
CA ASN A 290 23.91 3.50 19.61
C ASN A 290 24.59 3.29 18.23
N PRO A 291 25.68 3.99 17.90
CA PRO A 291 26.41 3.77 16.64
C PRO A 291 26.80 2.31 16.37
N SER A 292 27.09 1.53 17.41
CA SER A 292 27.37 0.08 17.25
C SER A 292 26.17 -0.72 16.77
N ASN A 293 24.96 -0.16 16.86
CA ASN A 293 23.71 -0.79 16.43
C ASN A 293 23.23 -0.21 15.10
N MET A 294 24.13 0.40 14.33
CA MET A 294 23.87 0.87 12.99
C MET A 294 24.50 -0.07 11.98
N PHE A 295 23.72 -0.46 10.98
CA PHE A 295 24.13 -1.34 9.90
C PHE A 295 24.15 -0.51 8.61
N GLU A 296 25.35 -0.27 8.10
CA GLU A 296 25.57 0.60 6.95
C GLU A 296 25.26 -0.10 5.62
N PHE A 297 24.99 0.69 4.60
CA PHE A 297 24.97 0.26 3.21
C PHE A 297 25.34 1.45 2.31
N TRP A 298 25.25 1.31 0.99
CA TRP A 298 25.84 2.30 0.07
C TRP A 298 24.84 2.98 -0.86
N ASP A 299 25.27 4.07 -1.49
CA ASP A 299 24.44 4.84 -2.42
C ASP A 299 24.05 4.05 -3.68
N TRP A 300 24.94 3.16 -4.16
CA TRP A 300 24.73 2.22 -5.27
C TRP A 300 23.76 1.08 -4.95
N VAL A 301 23.28 0.97 -3.71
CA VAL A 301 22.17 0.10 -3.33
C VAL A 301 20.87 0.85 -3.54
N GLY A 302 20.17 0.53 -4.62
CA GLY A 302 18.80 1.01 -4.87
C GLY A 302 17.81 0.38 -3.89
N GLY A 303 16.81 1.15 -3.41
CA GLY A 303 15.88 0.69 -2.38
C GLY A 303 15.16 -0.61 -2.73
N ARG A 304 14.60 -0.71 -3.94
CA ARG A 304 13.91 -1.92 -4.44
C ARG A 304 14.83 -3.14 -4.69
N TYR A 305 16.14 -2.95 -4.63
CA TYR A 305 17.19 -3.97 -4.77
C TYR A 305 18.00 -4.15 -3.47
N SER A 306 17.45 -3.76 -2.32
CA SER A 306 18.24 -3.62 -1.08
C SER A 306 18.14 -4.78 -0.11
N LEU A 307 17.21 -5.73 -0.28
CA LEU A 307 16.99 -6.82 0.68
C LEU A 307 18.24 -7.69 0.94
N TRP A 308 19.22 -7.64 0.05
CA TRP A 308 20.50 -8.34 0.13
C TRP A 308 21.52 -7.67 1.06
N SER A 309 21.30 -6.40 1.44
CA SER A 309 22.19 -5.61 2.30
C SER A 309 21.80 -5.70 3.78
N ALA A 310 22.29 -4.76 4.59
CA ALA A 310 21.78 -4.45 5.92
C ALA A 310 20.24 -4.43 6.01
N ILE A 311 19.52 -4.00 4.95
CA ILE A 311 18.04 -4.01 4.91
C ILE A 311 17.46 -5.42 5.17
N GLY A 312 18.20 -6.47 4.81
CA GLY A 312 17.84 -7.86 5.09
C GLY A 312 18.01 -8.30 6.55
N LEU A 313 18.36 -7.41 7.49
CA LEU A 313 18.58 -7.80 8.89
C LEU A 313 17.35 -8.49 9.51
N SER A 314 16.14 -7.99 9.24
CA SER A 314 14.90 -8.62 9.71
C SER A 314 14.69 -10.02 9.12
N ILE A 315 15.17 -10.28 7.90
CA ILE A 315 15.20 -11.63 7.31
C ILE A 315 16.19 -12.51 8.08
N ALA A 316 17.42 -12.03 8.24
CA ALA A 316 18.49 -12.78 8.89
C ALA A 316 18.12 -13.18 10.32
N VAL A 317 17.55 -12.28 11.12
CA VAL A 317 17.11 -12.63 12.49
C VAL A 317 15.93 -13.60 12.49
N HIS A 318 15.06 -13.58 11.48
CA HIS A 318 13.90 -14.46 11.42
C HIS A 318 14.26 -15.90 11.08
N VAL A 319 15.05 -16.10 10.02
CA VAL A 319 15.39 -17.44 9.49
C VAL A 319 16.77 -17.93 9.87
N GLY A 320 17.57 -17.13 10.57
CA GLY A 320 18.98 -17.42 10.88
C GLY A 320 19.92 -16.97 9.77
N PHE A 321 21.15 -16.63 10.15
CA PHE A 321 22.12 -16.07 9.22
C PHE A 321 22.56 -17.10 8.16
N GLU A 322 22.64 -18.39 8.49
CA GLU A 322 22.99 -19.44 7.52
C GLU A 322 21.96 -19.55 6.39
N ASN A 323 20.67 -19.35 6.69
CA ASN A 323 19.63 -19.32 5.67
C ASN A 323 19.67 -18.00 4.88
N PHE A 324 20.05 -16.88 5.50
CA PHE A 324 20.29 -15.63 4.79
C PHE A 324 21.49 -15.75 3.83
N GLU A 325 22.58 -16.42 4.22
CA GLU A 325 23.71 -16.70 3.33
C GLU A 325 23.30 -17.56 2.14
N LYS A 326 22.49 -18.61 2.35
CA LYS A 326 21.91 -19.42 1.24
C LYS A 326 21.06 -18.58 0.30
N LEU A 327 20.29 -17.62 0.81
CA LEU A 327 19.54 -16.67 -0.01
C LEU A 327 20.48 -15.84 -0.89
N LEU A 328 21.59 -15.33 -0.34
CA LEU A 328 22.62 -14.63 -1.11
C LEU A 328 23.28 -15.55 -2.15
N GLU A 329 23.60 -16.79 -1.78
CA GLU A 329 24.20 -17.79 -2.69
C GLU A 329 23.31 -18.11 -3.88
N GLY A 330 22.01 -18.26 -3.67
CA GLY A 330 21.05 -18.48 -4.74
C GLY A 330 21.01 -17.32 -5.73
N ALA A 331 20.99 -16.10 -5.20
CA ALA A 331 21.01 -14.89 -6.01
C ALA A 331 22.35 -14.74 -6.76
N HIS A 332 23.47 -15.10 -6.14
CA HIS A 332 24.77 -15.17 -6.79
C HIS A 332 24.80 -16.19 -7.93
N ALA A 333 24.15 -17.34 -7.77
CA ALA A 333 24.06 -18.34 -8.82
C ALA A 333 23.29 -17.81 -10.04
N ALA A 334 22.22 -17.02 -9.83
CA ALA A 334 21.54 -16.31 -10.90
C ALA A 334 22.42 -15.23 -11.56
N ASP A 335 23.24 -14.51 -10.78
CA ASP A 335 24.22 -13.56 -11.32
C ASP A 335 25.23 -14.27 -12.24
N GLN A 336 25.76 -15.41 -11.80
CA GLN A 336 26.68 -16.22 -12.60
C GLN A 336 26.01 -16.80 -13.84
N HIS A 337 24.74 -17.23 -13.75
CA HIS A 337 23.96 -17.63 -14.91
C HIS A 337 23.83 -16.49 -15.92
N PHE A 338 23.47 -15.29 -15.43
CA PHE A 338 23.27 -14.11 -16.27
C PHE A 338 24.55 -13.66 -16.98
N VAL A 339 25.71 -13.76 -16.33
CA VAL A 339 27.00 -13.38 -16.93
C VAL A 339 27.52 -14.44 -17.91
N ASN A 340 27.45 -15.72 -17.54
CA ASN A 340 28.21 -16.76 -18.24
C ASN A 340 27.43 -17.48 -19.35
N GLN A 341 26.08 -17.43 -19.34
CA GLN A 341 25.29 -18.14 -20.36
C GLN A 341 25.16 -17.36 -21.67
N PRO A 342 25.26 -18.03 -22.83
CA PRO A 342 24.89 -17.47 -24.13
C PRO A 342 23.48 -16.88 -24.11
N LEU A 343 23.23 -15.80 -24.86
CA LEU A 343 21.97 -15.04 -24.81
C LEU A 343 20.72 -15.91 -25.02
N ASP A 344 20.79 -16.90 -25.91
CA ASP A 344 19.73 -17.85 -26.24
C ASP A 344 19.54 -18.97 -25.19
N GLN A 345 20.47 -19.10 -24.24
CA GLN A 345 20.42 -20.00 -23.08
C GLN A 345 20.19 -19.25 -21.75
N ASN A 346 20.13 -17.92 -21.81
CA ASN A 346 20.14 -17.05 -20.64
C ASN A 346 18.72 -16.69 -20.20
N VAL A 347 18.23 -17.36 -19.15
CA VAL A 347 16.87 -17.23 -18.60
C VAL A 347 16.39 -15.77 -18.43
N PRO A 348 17.08 -14.88 -17.70
CA PRO A 348 16.59 -13.51 -17.52
C PRO A 348 16.53 -12.71 -18.83
N ILE A 349 17.42 -13.00 -19.80
CA ILE A 349 17.38 -12.37 -21.13
C ILE A 349 16.17 -12.85 -21.93
N ILE A 350 15.88 -14.15 -21.91
CA ILE A 350 14.69 -14.72 -22.54
C ILE A 350 13.42 -14.13 -21.91
N MET A 351 13.34 -14.06 -20.58
CA MET A 351 12.23 -13.43 -19.85
C MET A 351 12.01 -11.98 -20.31
N ALA A 352 13.09 -11.21 -20.43
CA ALA A 352 13.02 -9.81 -20.85
C ALA A 352 12.53 -9.67 -22.30
N LEU A 353 13.06 -10.50 -23.20
CA LEU A 353 12.71 -10.50 -24.63
C LEU A 353 11.25 -10.89 -24.87
N LEU A 354 10.72 -11.86 -24.11
CA LEU A 354 9.30 -12.19 -24.15
C LEU A 354 8.44 -11.01 -23.69
N GLY A 355 8.87 -10.29 -22.65
CA GLY A 355 8.21 -9.07 -22.20
C GLY A 355 8.23 -7.95 -23.26
N VAL A 356 9.36 -7.75 -23.95
CA VAL A 356 9.48 -6.80 -25.08
C VAL A 356 8.57 -7.19 -26.24
N LEU A 357 8.53 -8.48 -26.60
CA LEU A 357 7.63 -9.00 -27.64
C LEU A 357 6.17 -8.65 -27.33
N TYR A 358 5.70 -8.94 -26.12
CA TYR A 358 4.30 -8.70 -25.79
C TYR A 358 3.98 -7.23 -25.55
N GLY A 359 4.84 -6.49 -24.85
CA GLY A 359 4.61 -5.08 -24.55
C GLY A 359 4.69 -4.20 -25.79
N ASN A 360 5.69 -4.42 -26.66
CA ASN A 360 5.98 -3.51 -27.77
C ASN A 360 5.36 -3.94 -29.11
N ILE A 361 5.10 -5.23 -29.34
CA ILE A 361 4.56 -5.73 -30.63
C ILE A 361 3.10 -6.20 -30.49
N TYR A 362 2.77 -6.96 -29.44
CA TYR A 362 1.38 -7.38 -29.18
C TYR A 362 0.56 -6.33 -28.43
N GLY A 363 1.20 -5.35 -27.79
CA GLY A 363 0.52 -4.27 -27.06
C GLY A 363 -0.08 -4.70 -25.72
N ALA A 364 0.46 -5.75 -25.07
CA ALA A 364 0.03 -6.17 -23.74
C ALA A 364 0.50 -5.16 -22.69
N GLU A 365 -0.44 -4.48 -22.02
CA GLU A 365 -0.13 -3.47 -21.00
C GLU A 365 0.28 -4.05 -19.64
N THR A 366 -0.03 -5.34 -19.41
CA THR A 366 0.11 -5.96 -18.08
C THR A 366 0.89 -7.28 -18.14
N HIS A 367 1.59 -7.61 -17.06
CA HIS A 367 2.27 -8.89 -16.86
C HIS A 367 1.85 -9.51 -15.53
N ALA A 368 1.31 -10.73 -15.55
CA ALA A 368 0.79 -11.37 -14.34
C ALA A 368 1.82 -12.34 -13.72
N LEU A 369 2.04 -12.23 -12.40
CA LEU A 369 2.88 -13.16 -11.62
C LEU A 369 1.98 -14.01 -10.72
N LEU A 370 1.90 -15.31 -11.00
CA LEU A 370 0.89 -16.21 -10.44
C LEU A 370 1.57 -17.39 -9.71
N PRO A 371 2.11 -17.18 -8.49
CA PRO A 371 2.74 -18.24 -7.74
C PRO A 371 1.69 -19.23 -7.19
N TYR A 372 1.81 -20.50 -7.51
CA TYR A 372 1.08 -21.62 -6.91
C TYR A 372 1.79 -22.05 -5.63
N ASP A 373 1.95 -21.09 -4.72
CA ASP A 373 2.53 -21.27 -3.39
C ASP A 373 2.02 -20.15 -2.48
N GLN A 374 1.53 -20.51 -1.29
CA GLN A 374 0.93 -19.55 -0.36
C GLN A 374 1.98 -18.71 0.39
N TYR A 375 3.18 -19.22 0.60
CA TYR A 375 4.26 -18.44 1.21
C TYR A 375 4.71 -17.31 0.27
N LEU A 376 4.61 -17.49 -1.04
CA LEU A 376 4.89 -16.48 -2.06
C LEU A 376 3.78 -15.42 -2.27
N HIS A 377 2.82 -15.27 -1.36
CA HIS A 377 1.68 -14.33 -1.55
C HIS A 377 2.07 -12.86 -1.71
N ARG A 378 3.25 -12.45 -1.24
CA ARG A 378 3.78 -11.09 -1.44
C ARG A 378 4.73 -10.96 -2.63
N PHE A 379 5.00 -12.04 -3.36
CA PHE A 379 5.97 -12.05 -4.47
C PHE A 379 5.56 -11.08 -5.60
N ALA A 380 4.29 -11.10 -6.00
CA ALA A 380 3.77 -10.18 -7.02
C ALA A 380 3.87 -8.71 -6.55
N ALA A 381 3.53 -8.41 -5.30
CA ALA A 381 3.62 -7.07 -4.73
C ALA A 381 5.07 -6.57 -4.59
N TYR A 382 6.03 -7.44 -4.31
CA TYR A 382 7.44 -7.09 -4.35
C TYR A 382 7.89 -6.69 -5.76
N PHE A 383 7.51 -7.46 -6.78
CA PHE A 383 7.85 -7.14 -8.17
C PHE A 383 6.98 -6.06 -8.82
N GLN A 384 5.87 -5.65 -8.21
CA GLN A 384 5.21 -4.38 -8.55
C GLN A 384 6.20 -3.23 -8.35
N GLN A 385 6.87 -3.17 -7.20
CA GLN A 385 7.91 -2.16 -7.01
C GLN A 385 9.13 -2.46 -7.89
N GLY A 386 9.63 -3.70 -7.88
CA GLY A 386 10.84 -4.08 -8.61
C GLY A 386 10.80 -3.74 -10.10
N ASP A 387 9.70 -4.07 -10.79
CA ASP A 387 9.53 -3.86 -12.23
C ASP A 387 9.02 -2.45 -12.53
N MET A 388 7.90 -2.03 -11.92
CA MET A 388 7.21 -0.79 -12.30
C MET A 388 7.96 0.47 -11.87
N GLU A 389 8.58 0.50 -10.69
CA GLU A 389 9.39 1.66 -10.26
C GLU A 389 10.71 1.76 -11.05
N SER A 390 11.22 0.63 -11.53
CA SER A 390 12.41 0.59 -12.40
C SER A 390 12.11 1.07 -13.81
N ASN A 391 11.13 0.44 -14.45
CA ASN A 391 10.93 0.54 -15.89
C ASN A 391 9.68 1.34 -16.31
N GLY A 392 8.87 1.83 -15.35
CA GLY A 392 7.77 2.77 -15.59
C GLY A 392 8.29 4.18 -15.93
N LYS A 393 9.06 4.29 -17.01
CA LYS A 393 9.81 5.48 -17.43
C LYS A 393 9.43 5.88 -18.85
N PHE A 394 9.60 7.15 -19.17
CA PHE A 394 9.26 7.68 -20.50
C PHE A 394 10.39 8.50 -21.14
N VAL A 395 11.55 8.60 -20.48
CA VAL A 395 12.71 9.38 -20.95
C VAL A 395 13.92 8.46 -21.09
N THR A 396 14.59 8.54 -22.24
CA THR A 396 15.78 7.74 -22.54
C THR A 396 17.05 8.33 -21.94
N ARG A 397 18.17 7.61 -22.07
CA ARG A 397 19.50 8.05 -21.65
C ARG A 397 19.95 9.37 -22.26
N GLU A 398 19.54 9.64 -23.49
CA GLU A 398 19.85 10.90 -24.19
C GLU A 398 18.89 12.06 -23.81
N GLY A 399 17.94 11.82 -22.90
CA GLY A 399 16.96 12.83 -22.48
C GLY A 399 15.77 12.98 -23.42
N ASN A 400 15.60 12.08 -24.38
CA ASN A 400 14.48 12.10 -25.33
C ASN A 400 13.27 11.34 -24.78
N ARG A 401 12.07 11.79 -25.11
CA ARG A 401 10.85 11.03 -24.81
C ARG A 401 10.76 9.77 -25.69
N VAL A 402 10.37 8.65 -25.09
CA VAL A 402 10.13 7.39 -25.82
C VAL A 402 8.92 7.49 -26.76
N ASP A 403 8.99 6.79 -27.89
CA ASP A 403 7.93 6.61 -28.89
C ASP A 403 7.39 5.16 -28.91
N TYR A 404 7.55 4.45 -27.80
CA TYR A 404 7.14 3.08 -27.53
C TYR A 404 6.72 2.93 -26.06
N SER A 405 6.02 1.85 -25.72
CA SER A 405 5.71 1.49 -24.33
C SER A 405 6.94 0.94 -23.60
N THR A 406 7.02 1.14 -22.28
CA THR A 406 8.10 0.64 -21.41
C THR A 406 7.55 -0.39 -20.41
N GLY A 407 7.91 -0.29 -19.12
CA GLY A 407 7.55 -1.28 -18.10
C GLY A 407 6.03 -1.56 -18.03
N PRO A 408 5.61 -2.83 -17.91
CA PRO A 408 4.20 -3.19 -17.83
C PRO A 408 3.63 -2.92 -16.45
N ILE A 409 2.30 -2.94 -16.33
CA ILE A 409 1.64 -3.06 -15.03
C ILE A 409 1.79 -4.50 -14.54
N VAL A 410 2.54 -4.69 -13.45
CA VAL A 410 2.71 -5.99 -12.80
C VAL A 410 1.61 -6.23 -11.78
N TRP A 411 1.02 -7.42 -11.77
CA TRP A 411 -0.02 -7.78 -10.82
C TRP A 411 -0.11 -9.30 -10.65
N GLY A 412 -0.88 -9.77 -9.67
CA GLY A 412 -1.16 -11.19 -9.49
C GLY A 412 -1.42 -11.56 -8.04
N GLU A 413 -1.95 -12.77 -7.86
CA GLU A 413 -2.26 -13.39 -6.55
C GLU A 413 -1.95 -14.89 -6.64
N PRO A 414 -1.74 -15.57 -5.50
CA PRO A 414 -1.45 -16.99 -5.50
C PRO A 414 -2.51 -17.86 -6.17
N GLY A 415 -2.05 -18.92 -6.84
CA GLY A 415 -2.87 -20.05 -7.22
C GLY A 415 -3.21 -20.90 -5.99
N THR A 416 -4.41 -21.46 -5.86
CA THR A 416 -5.52 -21.48 -6.84
C THR A 416 -6.51 -20.32 -6.67
N ASN A 417 -6.32 -19.45 -5.69
CA ASN A 417 -7.25 -18.36 -5.37
C ASN A 417 -7.55 -17.46 -6.57
N GLY A 418 -6.52 -17.11 -7.37
CA GLY A 418 -6.70 -16.33 -8.60
C GLY A 418 -7.67 -16.95 -9.61
N GLN A 419 -7.77 -18.28 -9.65
CA GLN A 419 -8.71 -19.01 -10.53
C GLN A 419 -10.17 -18.67 -10.20
N HIS A 420 -10.45 -18.39 -8.93
CA HIS A 420 -11.77 -18.07 -8.40
C HIS A 420 -12.00 -16.56 -8.24
N ALA A 421 -11.12 -15.72 -8.80
CA ALA A 421 -11.21 -14.27 -8.73
C ALA A 421 -11.19 -13.63 -10.11
N PHE A 422 -10.06 -13.70 -10.83
CA PHE A 422 -9.83 -12.92 -12.04
C PHE A 422 -9.44 -13.75 -13.28
N TYR A 423 -9.23 -15.06 -13.15
CA TYR A 423 -8.90 -15.90 -14.31
C TYR A 423 -10.02 -15.96 -15.34
N GLN A 424 -11.28 -15.67 -14.96
CA GLN A 424 -12.38 -15.45 -15.90
C GLN A 424 -12.00 -14.40 -16.97
N LEU A 425 -11.41 -13.27 -16.55
CA LEU A 425 -10.97 -12.22 -17.45
C LEU A 425 -9.77 -12.68 -18.28
N ILE A 426 -8.84 -13.42 -17.69
CA ILE A 426 -7.68 -13.94 -18.43
C ILE A 426 -8.15 -14.90 -19.55
N HIS A 427 -9.09 -15.80 -19.26
CA HIS A 427 -9.58 -16.81 -20.19
C HIS A 427 -10.54 -16.28 -21.26
N GLN A 428 -11.51 -15.44 -20.89
CA GLN A 428 -12.60 -15.03 -21.79
C GLN A 428 -12.77 -13.51 -21.91
N GLY A 429 -11.90 -12.73 -21.27
CA GLY A 429 -11.85 -11.29 -21.46
C GLY A 429 -11.15 -10.91 -22.76
N THR A 430 -11.16 -9.60 -23.04
CA THR A 430 -10.66 -9.00 -24.29
C THR A 430 -9.21 -8.50 -24.18
N ARG A 431 -8.49 -8.89 -23.12
CA ARG A 431 -7.11 -8.45 -22.86
C ARG A 431 -6.15 -9.61 -23.09
N LEU A 432 -5.04 -9.34 -23.78
CA LEU A 432 -3.91 -10.26 -23.83
C LEU A 432 -3.04 -10.02 -22.60
N ILE A 433 -2.84 -11.07 -21.80
CA ILE A 433 -2.13 -11.00 -20.53
C ILE A 433 -1.10 -12.12 -20.51
N PRO A 434 0.19 -11.83 -20.75
CA PRO A 434 1.27 -12.77 -20.47
C PRO A 434 1.33 -13.07 -18.97
N CYS A 435 1.45 -14.36 -18.63
CA CYS A 435 1.45 -14.82 -17.24
C CYS A 435 2.68 -15.69 -16.96
N ASP A 436 3.36 -15.43 -15.84
CA ASP A 436 4.33 -16.36 -15.27
C ASP A 436 3.66 -17.17 -14.15
N PHE A 437 3.53 -18.47 -14.38
CA PHE A 437 3.08 -19.43 -13.39
C PHE A 437 4.30 -19.99 -12.67
N ILE A 438 4.33 -19.94 -11.33
CA ILE A 438 5.48 -20.37 -10.53
C ILE A 438 5.02 -21.45 -9.54
N ALA A 439 5.63 -22.62 -9.49
CA ALA A 439 5.27 -23.65 -8.52
C ALA A 439 6.48 -24.45 -8.02
N PRO A 440 6.56 -24.80 -6.72
CA PRO A 440 7.53 -25.76 -6.25
C PRO A 440 7.07 -27.20 -6.55
N ALA A 441 7.96 -28.03 -7.07
CA ALA A 441 7.72 -29.46 -7.30
C ALA A 441 7.45 -30.20 -5.98
N LYS A 442 8.13 -29.80 -4.90
CA LYS A 442 7.94 -30.33 -3.54
C LYS A 442 7.35 -29.27 -2.62
N THR A 443 6.30 -29.62 -1.88
CA THR A 443 5.77 -28.76 -0.82
C THR A 443 6.59 -28.87 0.45
N LEU A 444 6.68 -27.77 1.20
CA LEU A 444 7.20 -27.73 2.57
C LEU A 444 6.21 -28.32 3.59
N ASN A 445 4.94 -28.48 3.21
CA ASN A 445 3.87 -28.96 4.09
C ASN A 445 3.11 -30.13 3.43
N PRO A 446 3.64 -31.37 3.45
CA PRO A 446 3.05 -32.53 2.78
C PRO A 446 1.83 -33.13 3.52
N VAL A 447 0.88 -32.27 3.90
CA VAL A 447 -0.34 -32.66 4.60
C VAL A 447 -1.17 -33.65 3.78
N ARG A 448 -1.85 -34.57 4.48
CA ARG A 448 -2.62 -35.67 3.87
C ARG A 448 -1.81 -36.45 2.83
N ASN A 449 -0.55 -36.77 3.18
CA ASN A 449 0.40 -37.50 2.32
C ASN A 449 0.59 -36.83 0.94
N GLY A 450 0.62 -35.49 0.92
CA GLY A 450 0.85 -34.71 -0.30
C GLY A 450 -0.36 -34.50 -1.20
N LEU A 451 -1.55 -34.97 -0.83
CA LEU A 451 -2.77 -34.82 -1.65
C LEU A 451 -3.06 -33.35 -2.00
N HIS A 452 -2.88 -32.43 -1.06
CA HIS A 452 -3.07 -31.00 -1.33
C HIS A 452 -2.12 -30.48 -2.40
N HIS A 453 -0.84 -30.90 -2.34
CA HIS A 453 0.16 -30.50 -3.32
C HIS A 453 -0.08 -31.13 -4.69
N GLN A 454 -0.55 -32.39 -4.72
CA GLN A 454 -0.97 -33.04 -5.96
C GLN A 454 -2.10 -32.27 -6.65
N ILE A 455 -3.13 -31.84 -5.90
CA ILE A 455 -4.23 -31.04 -6.43
C ILE A 455 -3.73 -29.66 -6.91
N LEU A 456 -2.84 -29.02 -6.15
CA LEU A 456 -2.24 -27.73 -6.49
C LEU A 456 -1.47 -27.81 -7.82
N LEU A 457 -0.60 -28.81 -7.97
CA LEU A 457 0.18 -29.01 -9.19
C LEU A 457 -0.69 -29.41 -10.39
N ALA A 458 -1.73 -30.22 -10.19
CA ALA A 458 -2.70 -30.52 -11.25
C ALA A 458 -3.36 -29.23 -11.76
N ASN A 459 -3.71 -28.31 -10.87
CA ASN A 459 -4.29 -27.01 -11.23
C ASN A 459 -3.27 -26.07 -11.92
N PHE A 460 -2.02 -26.02 -11.43
CA PHE A 460 -0.93 -25.28 -12.07
C PHE A 460 -0.76 -25.71 -13.54
N LEU A 461 -0.70 -27.02 -13.79
CA LEU A 461 -0.55 -27.58 -15.12
C LEU A 461 -1.81 -27.32 -15.98
N ALA A 462 -2.99 -27.63 -15.46
CA ALA A 462 -4.25 -27.51 -16.19
C ALA A 462 -4.56 -26.08 -16.62
N GLN A 463 -4.20 -25.07 -15.82
CA GLN A 463 -4.48 -23.67 -16.19
C GLN A 463 -3.64 -23.19 -17.37
N THR A 464 -2.34 -23.51 -17.41
CA THR A 464 -1.49 -23.14 -18.54
C THR A 464 -1.86 -23.93 -19.81
N GLU A 465 -2.25 -25.19 -19.66
CA GLU A 465 -2.80 -26.00 -20.77
C GLU A 465 -4.12 -25.41 -21.30
N ALA A 466 -5.04 -25.04 -20.42
CA ALA A 466 -6.33 -24.45 -20.82
C ALA A 466 -6.16 -23.09 -21.52
N LEU A 467 -5.25 -22.23 -21.03
CA LEU A 467 -4.95 -20.94 -21.65
C LEU A 467 -4.38 -21.10 -23.07
N MET A 468 -3.55 -22.12 -23.27
CA MET A 468 -2.99 -22.47 -24.56
C MET A 468 -4.03 -23.09 -25.50
N LYS A 469 -4.72 -24.16 -25.07
CA LYS A 469 -5.60 -24.97 -25.92
C LYS A 469 -6.94 -24.29 -26.22
N GLY A 470 -7.55 -23.67 -25.21
CA GLY A 470 -8.94 -23.26 -25.29
C GLY A 470 -9.90 -24.45 -25.32
N LYS A 471 -11.12 -24.19 -25.79
CA LYS A 471 -12.21 -25.16 -25.97
C LYS A 471 -13.03 -24.74 -27.18
N SER A 472 -13.07 -25.60 -28.20
CA SER A 472 -13.74 -25.30 -29.46
C SER A 472 -15.27 -25.28 -29.30
N ARG A 473 -15.96 -24.77 -30.31
CA ARG A 473 -17.43 -24.80 -30.37
C ARG A 473 -17.95 -26.23 -30.36
N GLU A 474 -17.31 -27.12 -31.09
CA GLU A 474 -17.70 -28.53 -31.21
C GLU A 474 -17.53 -29.26 -29.86
N GLU A 475 -16.40 -29.05 -29.17
CA GLU A 475 -16.16 -29.58 -27.82
C GLU A 475 -17.21 -29.08 -26.83
N ALA A 476 -17.47 -27.77 -26.80
CA ALA A 476 -18.46 -27.16 -25.92
C ALA A 476 -19.90 -27.62 -26.21
N GLU A 477 -20.25 -27.80 -27.50
CA GLU A 477 -21.56 -28.29 -27.91
C GLU A 477 -21.75 -29.76 -27.50
N ALA A 478 -20.72 -30.60 -27.69
CA ALA A 478 -20.74 -31.99 -27.26
C ALA A 478 -20.95 -32.11 -25.74
N GLU A 479 -20.27 -31.28 -24.93
CA GLU A 479 -20.48 -31.22 -23.47
C GLU A 479 -21.91 -30.83 -23.10
N LEU A 480 -22.48 -29.82 -23.78
CA LEU A 480 -23.85 -29.36 -23.50
C LEU A 480 -24.90 -30.43 -23.86
N LYS A 481 -24.68 -31.16 -24.96
CA LYS A 481 -25.51 -32.31 -25.36
C LYS A 481 -25.41 -33.45 -24.35
N ALA A 482 -24.20 -33.79 -23.91
CA ALA A 482 -23.97 -34.83 -22.89
C ALA A 482 -24.61 -34.48 -21.54
N ALA A 483 -24.71 -33.18 -21.21
CA ALA A 483 -25.41 -32.68 -20.02
C ALA A 483 -26.95 -32.63 -20.17
N ASN A 484 -27.52 -33.18 -21.24
CA ASN A 484 -28.96 -33.15 -21.56
C ASN A 484 -29.56 -31.72 -21.62
N THR A 485 -28.79 -30.75 -22.11
CA THR A 485 -29.28 -29.37 -22.29
C THR A 485 -30.25 -29.29 -23.48
N PRO A 486 -31.43 -28.65 -23.35
CA PRO A 486 -32.38 -28.51 -24.48
C PRO A 486 -31.77 -27.79 -25.69
N PRO A 487 -32.07 -28.20 -26.94
CA PRO A 487 -31.45 -27.62 -28.14
C PRO A 487 -31.52 -26.10 -28.24
N GLU A 488 -32.68 -25.52 -27.94
CA GLU A 488 -32.93 -24.06 -27.89
C GLU A 488 -32.07 -23.33 -26.85
N ARG A 489 -31.64 -24.03 -25.80
CA ARG A 489 -30.76 -23.52 -24.76
C ARG A 489 -29.29 -23.73 -25.11
N ILE A 490 -28.96 -24.78 -25.85
CA ILE A 490 -27.61 -25.01 -26.38
C ILE A 490 -27.20 -23.84 -27.26
N GLU A 491 -28.04 -23.44 -28.22
CA GLU A 491 -27.73 -22.36 -29.15
C GLU A 491 -27.36 -21.05 -28.42
N LYS A 492 -28.08 -20.72 -27.35
CA LYS A 492 -27.84 -19.52 -26.55
C LYS A 492 -26.60 -19.60 -25.67
N ILE A 493 -26.31 -20.76 -25.07
CA ILE A 493 -25.22 -20.91 -24.10
C ILE A 493 -23.89 -21.21 -24.78
N LEU A 494 -23.91 -21.85 -25.95
CA LEU A 494 -22.73 -22.36 -26.62
C LEU A 494 -21.62 -21.30 -26.81
N PRO A 495 -21.90 -20.07 -27.31
CA PRO A 495 -20.85 -19.05 -27.43
C PRO A 495 -20.18 -18.69 -26.11
N HIS A 496 -20.89 -18.76 -24.99
CA HIS A 496 -20.35 -18.45 -23.65
C HIS A 496 -19.47 -19.57 -23.08
N LYS A 497 -19.53 -20.78 -23.65
CA LYS A 497 -18.73 -21.94 -23.24
C LYS A 497 -17.51 -22.20 -24.12
N VAL A 498 -17.34 -21.40 -25.18
CA VAL A 498 -16.13 -21.42 -26.00
C VAL A 498 -15.01 -20.68 -25.27
N PHE A 499 -13.80 -21.25 -25.36
CA PHE A 499 -12.57 -20.62 -24.90
C PHE A 499 -11.64 -20.51 -26.10
N GLU A 500 -11.25 -19.29 -26.47
CA GLU A 500 -10.46 -19.07 -27.69
C GLU A 500 -9.02 -19.61 -27.57
N GLY A 501 -8.54 -19.84 -26.35
CA GLY A 501 -7.18 -20.34 -26.12
C GLY A 501 -6.10 -19.36 -26.60
N ASN A 502 -4.97 -19.90 -27.05
CA ASN A 502 -3.82 -19.18 -27.59
C ASN A 502 -3.27 -18.07 -26.66
N ARG A 503 -3.45 -18.17 -25.35
CA ARG A 503 -3.00 -17.19 -24.35
C ARG A 503 -1.65 -17.63 -23.78
N PRO A 504 -0.61 -16.76 -23.84
CA PRO A 504 0.76 -17.18 -23.57
C PRO A 504 1.09 -17.25 -22.09
N THR A 505 1.86 -18.27 -21.70
CA THR A 505 2.30 -18.45 -20.31
C THR A 505 3.73 -18.98 -20.22
N THR A 506 4.49 -18.46 -19.26
CA THR A 506 5.72 -19.09 -18.76
C THR A 506 5.37 -20.04 -17.62
N SER A 507 5.99 -21.21 -17.56
CA SER A 507 5.91 -22.12 -16.40
C SER A 507 7.28 -22.25 -15.75
N ILE A 508 7.40 -21.77 -14.51
CA ILE A 508 8.63 -21.82 -13.70
C ILE A 508 8.41 -22.86 -12.60
N VAL A 509 9.14 -23.96 -12.65
CA VAL A 509 9.05 -25.02 -11.63
C VAL A 509 10.32 -25.01 -10.79
N LEU A 510 10.16 -24.70 -9.51
CA LEU A 510 11.24 -24.76 -8.52
C LEU A 510 11.32 -26.17 -7.94
N PRO A 511 12.47 -26.69 -7.48
CA PRO A 511 12.49 -27.97 -6.77
C PRO A 511 11.71 -27.89 -5.44
N VAL A 512 11.88 -26.78 -4.72
CA VAL A 512 11.21 -26.40 -3.45
C VAL A 512 11.38 -24.87 -3.29
N VAL A 513 10.60 -24.20 -2.45
CA VAL A 513 10.87 -22.79 -2.05
C VAL A 513 11.83 -22.79 -0.86
N SER A 514 13.12 -22.92 -1.12
CA SER A 514 14.21 -22.79 -0.15
C SER A 514 14.79 -21.36 -0.14
N PRO A 515 15.62 -20.98 0.85
CA PRO A 515 16.33 -19.71 0.79
C PRO A 515 17.15 -19.54 -0.50
N PHE A 516 17.88 -20.58 -0.93
CA PHE A 516 18.67 -20.56 -2.16
C PHE A 516 17.79 -20.35 -3.40
N THR A 517 16.77 -21.19 -3.58
CA THR A 517 15.92 -21.13 -4.78
C THR A 517 15.10 -19.85 -4.84
N LEU A 518 14.67 -19.30 -3.69
CA LEU A 518 14.04 -17.97 -3.63
C LEU A 518 15.01 -16.87 -4.05
N GLY A 519 16.25 -16.89 -3.54
CA GLY A 519 17.27 -15.91 -3.90
C GLY A 519 17.58 -15.92 -5.40
N LEU A 520 17.70 -17.13 -5.96
CA LEU A 520 17.86 -17.34 -7.40
C LEU A 520 16.68 -16.76 -8.17
N LEU A 521 15.44 -17.10 -7.79
CA LEU A 521 14.24 -16.64 -8.47
C LEU A 521 14.13 -15.11 -8.47
N ILE A 522 14.36 -14.46 -7.33
CA ILE A 522 14.30 -13.00 -7.24
C ILE A 522 15.33 -12.37 -8.19
N ALA A 523 16.58 -12.84 -8.15
CA ALA A 523 17.66 -12.32 -8.98
C ALA A 523 17.42 -12.52 -10.49
N LEU A 524 16.76 -13.62 -10.90
CA LEU A 524 16.35 -13.79 -12.31
C LEU A 524 15.41 -12.66 -12.76
N TYR A 525 14.45 -12.26 -11.92
CA TYR A 525 13.57 -11.14 -12.24
C TYR A 525 14.28 -9.78 -12.18
N GLU A 526 15.22 -9.57 -11.26
CA GLU A 526 16.03 -8.34 -11.25
C GLU A 526 16.80 -8.17 -12.57
N HIS A 527 17.41 -9.24 -13.08
CA HIS A 527 18.13 -9.22 -14.36
C HIS A 527 17.19 -9.12 -15.56
N LYS A 528 15.99 -9.72 -15.52
CA LYS A 528 14.93 -9.48 -16.51
C LYS A 528 14.64 -7.97 -16.63
N ILE A 529 14.41 -7.31 -15.49
CA ILE A 529 14.07 -5.88 -15.42
C ILE A 529 15.22 -5.04 -15.98
N PHE A 530 16.46 -5.36 -15.64
CA PHE A 530 17.64 -4.71 -16.21
C PHE A 530 17.69 -4.80 -17.74
N VAL A 531 17.55 -6.01 -18.30
CA VAL A 531 17.64 -6.24 -19.75
C VAL A 531 16.55 -5.47 -20.49
N GLN A 532 15.32 -5.45 -19.98
CA GLN A 532 14.24 -4.64 -20.56
C GLN A 532 14.56 -3.15 -20.54
N GLY A 533 15.08 -2.62 -19.42
CA GLY A 533 15.50 -1.24 -19.30
C GLY A 533 16.60 -0.84 -20.30
N VAL A 534 17.57 -1.72 -20.53
CA VAL A 534 18.62 -1.54 -21.54
C VAL A 534 18.04 -1.52 -22.95
N ILE A 535 17.16 -2.46 -23.30
CA ILE A 535 16.51 -2.50 -24.61
C ILE A 535 15.74 -1.20 -24.88
N TRP A 536 15.01 -0.70 -23.87
CA TRP A 536 14.26 0.55 -23.93
C TRP A 536 15.11 1.81 -23.79
N ASP A 537 16.42 1.69 -23.55
CA ASP A 537 17.36 2.80 -23.30
C ASP A 537 16.91 3.77 -22.19
N ILE A 538 16.30 3.24 -21.12
CA ILE A 538 15.84 4.00 -19.96
C ILE A 538 16.73 3.76 -18.73
N ASN A 539 16.56 4.57 -17.69
CA ASN A 539 17.22 4.33 -16.40
C ASN A 539 16.34 3.46 -15.48
N SER A 540 16.71 2.19 -15.32
CA SER A 540 16.02 1.27 -14.39
C SER A 540 16.26 1.58 -12.91
N TYR A 541 17.16 2.51 -12.58
CA TYR A 541 17.72 2.64 -11.23
C TYR A 541 17.49 3.98 -10.54
N ASP A 542 16.84 4.94 -11.22
CA ASP A 542 16.29 6.16 -10.61
C ASP A 542 14.78 6.03 -10.30
N GLN A 543 14.19 7.06 -9.70
CA GLN A 543 12.75 7.15 -9.43
C GLN A 543 12.23 8.59 -9.30
N TRP A 544 12.63 9.51 -10.19
CA TRP A 544 12.24 10.94 -10.12
C TRP A 544 10.72 11.19 -10.05
N GLY A 545 9.91 10.25 -10.57
CA GLY A 545 8.45 10.36 -10.55
C GLY A 545 7.80 10.45 -9.16
N VAL A 546 8.51 10.12 -8.08
CA VAL A 546 7.97 10.19 -6.71
C VAL A 546 8.08 11.57 -6.07
N GLU A 547 8.82 12.52 -6.67
CA GLU A 547 9.16 13.79 -6.02
C GLU A 547 7.99 14.77 -5.95
N LEU A 548 7.20 14.90 -7.02
CA LEU A 548 6.12 15.90 -7.09
C LEU A 548 5.09 15.69 -5.98
N GLY A 549 4.67 14.44 -5.76
CA GLY A 549 3.73 14.11 -4.68
C GLY A 549 4.29 14.48 -3.29
N LYS A 550 5.58 14.21 -3.05
CA LYS A 550 6.25 14.59 -1.79
C LYS A 550 6.35 16.10 -1.60
N GLN A 551 6.60 16.85 -2.66
CA GLN A 551 6.65 18.32 -2.61
C GLN A 551 5.27 18.90 -2.28
N LEU A 552 4.23 18.45 -2.98
CA LEU A 552 2.85 18.91 -2.76
C LEU A 552 2.34 18.55 -1.35
N ALA A 553 2.62 17.34 -0.87
CA ALA A 553 2.23 16.92 0.47
C ALA A 553 2.86 17.79 1.57
N LYS A 554 4.13 18.18 1.43
CA LYS A 554 4.81 19.11 2.36
C LYS A 554 4.18 20.50 2.41
N VAL A 555 3.61 20.97 1.29
CA VAL A 555 2.89 22.24 1.23
C VAL A 555 1.52 22.12 1.89
N ILE A 556 0.78 21.04 1.60
CA ILE A 556 -0.60 20.83 2.10
C ILE A 556 -0.64 20.52 3.60
N GLN A 557 0.34 19.77 4.12
CA GLN A 557 0.35 19.34 5.52
C GLN A 557 0.15 20.48 6.54
N PRO A 558 0.90 21.60 6.52
CA PRO A 558 0.66 22.71 7.44
C PRO A 558 -0.70 23.42 7.22
N GLU A 559 -1.24 23.41 6.00
CA GLU A 559 -2.53 24.03 5.69
C GLU A 559 -3.72 23.28 6.30
N LEU A 560 -3.61 21.96 6.46
CA LEU A 560 -4.57 21.12 7.18
C LEU A 560 -4.62 21.45 8.69
N ALA A 561 -3.52 21.95 9.26
CA ALA A 561 -3.48 22.37 10.66
C ALA A 561 -4.00 23.80 10.88
N SER A 562 -4.01 24.64 9.83
CA SER A 562 -4.51 26.01 9.88
C SER A 562 -6.03 26.04 10.07
N ALA A 563 -6.57 27.07 10.74
CA ALA A 563 -8.01 27.31 10.83
C ALA A 563 -8.59 28.04 9.60
N ALA A 564 -7.75 28.71 8.81
CA ALA A 564 -8.21 29.56 7.71
C ALA A 564 -8.70 28.74 6.50
N THR A 565 -9.73 29.20 5.79
CA THR A 565 -10.15 28.60 4.51
C THR A 565 -8.99 28.64 3.51
N ILE A 566 -8.73 27.52 2.86
CA ILE A 566 -7.63 27.38 1.91
C ILE A 566 -8.10 27.72 0.50
N THR A 567 -7.32 28.55 -0.19
CA THR A 567 -7.57 29.02 -1.56
C THR A 567 -6.30 29.01 -2.43
N SER A 568 -5.21 28.40 -1.96
CA SER A 568 -3.88 28.42 -2.58
C SER A 568 -3.70 27.43 -3.73
N HIS A 569 -4.64 26.48 -3.91
CA HIS A 569 -4.55 25.41 -4.91
C HIS A 569 -5.65 25.51 -5.96
N ASP A 570 -5.77 24.50 -6.81
CA ASP A 570 -6.94 24.34 -7.67
C ASP A 570 -8.24 24.16 -6.86
N VAL A 571 -9.37 24.41 -7.50
CA VAL A 571 -10.69 24.42 -6.85
C VAL A 571 -11.06 23.07 -6.21
N SER A 572 -10.55 21.96 -6.73
CA SER A 572 -10.80 20.63 -6.15
C SER A 572 -9.99 20.45 -4.88
N THR A 573 -8.67 20.69 -4.93
CA THR A 573 -7.78 20.56 -3.77
C THR A 573 -8.22 21.48 -2.63
N ASN A 574 -8.57 22.73 -2.93
CA ASN A 574 -9.11 23.67 -1.94
C ASN A 574 -10.40 23.14 -1.31
N GLY A 575 -11.36 22.70 -2.12
CA GLY A 575 -12.64 22.17 -1.65
C GLY A 575 -12.46 20.97 -0.72
N LEU A 576 -11.57 20.04 -1.08
CA LEU A 576 -11.25 18.87 -0.27
C LEU A 576 -10.59 19.24 1.06
N ILE A 577 -9.57 20.11 1.06
CA ILE A 577 -8.91 20.55 2.29
C ILE A 577 -9.92 21.22 3.23
N ASN A 578 -10.77 22.10 2.70
CA ASN A 578 -11.78 22.81 3.50
C ASN A 578 -12.84 21.85 4.06
N PHE A 579 -13.27 20.86 3.27
CA PHE A 579 -14.19 19.83 3.74
C PHE A 579 -13.59 18.98 4.86
N ILE A 580 -12.35 18.51 4.69
CA ILE A 580 -11.62 17.70 5.69
C ILE A 580 -11.46 18.49 7.00
N LYS A 581 -11.10 19.78 6.90
CA LYS A 581 -10.90 20.65 8.06
C LYS A 581 -12.19 20.85 8.86
N MET A 582 -13.32 20.99 8.19
CA MET A 582 -14.62 21.16 8.86
C MET A 582 -14.93 19.95 9.75
N ALA A 583 -14.80 18.73 9.23
CA ALA A 583 -15.02 17.50 9.99
C ALA A 583 -14.02 17.34 11.16
N GLY A 584 -12.73 17.64 10.92
CA GLY A 584 -11.69 17.53 11.94
C GLY A 584 -11.79 18.58 13.06
N TYR A 585 -12.29 19.79 12.75
CA TYR A 585 -12.47 20.85 13.74
C TYR A 585 -13.55 20.50 14.76
N ALA A 586 -14.70 19.99 14.30
CA ALA A 586 -15.80 19.59 15.17
C ALA A 586 -15.36 18.54 16.19
N LEU A 587 -14.68 17.48 15.73
CA LEU A 587 -14.16 16.45 16.61
C LEU A 587 -13.17 17.00 17.65
N LYS A 588 -12.19 17.81 17.23
CA LYS A 588 -11.21 18.43 18.15
C LYS A 588 -11.89 19.32 19.19
N ARG A 589 -12.89 20.11 18.77
CA ARG A 589 -13.67 20.96 19.67
C ARG A 589 -14.41 20.11 20.70
N LEU A 590 -15.10 19.06 20.29
CA LEU A 590 -15.84 18.15 21.18
C LEU A 590 -14.92 17.44 22.17
N MET A 591 -13.77 16.93 21.72
CA MET A 591 -12.76 16.33 22.60
C MET A 591 -12.21 17.31 23.64
N THR A 592 -12.04 18.58 23.26
CA THR A 592 -11.55 19.64 24.16
C THR A 592 -12.60 19.95 25.23
N GLU A 593 -13.85 20.16 24.82
CA GLU A 593 -14.95 20.41 25.75
C GLU A 593 -15.23 19.21 26.67
N TYR A 594 -15.09 17.97 26.17
CA TYR A 594 -15.18 16.77 27.00
C TYR A 594 -14.11 16.76 28.10
N LYS A 595 -12.86 17.07 27.73
CA LYS A 595 -11.76 17.16 28.70
C LYS A 595 -12.02 18.24 29.74
N GLU A 596 -12.55 19.39 29.33
CA GLU A 596 -12.92 20.49 30.24
C GLU A 596 -14.02 20.07 31.22
N LEU A 597 -15.14 19.53 30.72
CA LEU A 597 -16.27 19.04 31.52
C LEU A 597 -15.86 17.92 32.47
N THR A 598 -14.97 17.01 32.04
CA THR A 598 -14.45 15.94 32.92
C THR A 598 -13.54 16.50 34.01
N SER A 599 -12.77 17.55 33.71
CA SER A 599 -11.86 18.18 34.69
C SER A 599 -12.59 19.06 35.71
N ARG A 600 -13.70 19.68 35.31
CA ARG A 600 -14.49 20.64 36.10
C ARG A 600 -15.98 20.48 35.76
N PRO A 601 -16.64 19.41 36.23
CA PRO A 601 -18.06 19.21 35.95
C PRO A 601 -18.91 20.24 36.70
N PRO A 602 -19.91 20.84 36.05
CA PRO A 602 -20.91 21.66 36.74
C PRO A 602 -21.67 20.84 37.78
N GLU A 603 -22.07 21.48 38.87
CA GLU A 603 -22.81 20.82 39.94
C GLU A 603 -24.13 20.23 39.42
N GLY A 604 -24.41 18.98 39.79
CA GLY A 604 -25.62 18.26 39.36
C GLY A 604 -25.62 17.82 37.90
N ILE A 605 -24.51 17.95 37.15
CA ILE A 605 -24.45 17.55 35.73
C ILE A 605 -23.30 16.56 35.49
N LEU A 606 -23.60 15.47 34.81
CA LEU A 606 -22.61 14.57 34.21
C LEU A 606 -22.88 14.50 32.71
N ALA A 607 -21.85 14.65 31.88
CA ALA A 607 -21.98 14.55 30.44
C ALA A 607 -20.73 13.91 29.82
N ALA A 608 -20.92 12.91 28.96
CA ALA A 608 -19.85 12.22 28.28
C ALA A 608 -20.31 11.68 26.91
N PRO A 609 -19.38 11.45 25.96
CA PRO A 609 -19.64 10.66 24.76
C PRO A 609 -20.24 9.29 25.11
N LEU A 610 -21.12 8.76 24.25
CA LEU A 610 -21.71 7.42 24.42
C LEU A 610 -20.67 6.31 24.45
N ASP A 611 -19.61 6.46 23.65
CA ASP A 611 -18.46 5.57 23.62
C ASP A 611 -17.21 6.36 23.19
N GLU A 612 -16.02 5.74 23.30
CA GLU A 612 -14.74 6.37 22.98
C GLU A 612 -14.54 6.58 21.46
N ASP A 613 -15.39 5.99 20.61
CA ASP A 613 -15.30 6.03 19.16
C ASP A 613 -16.21 7.12 18.54
N ASN A 614 -17.23 7.59 19.26
CA ASN A 614 -18.20 8.58 18.79
C ASN A 614 -18.38 9.77 19.73
N PHE A 615 -17.60 10.83 19.48
CA PHE A 615 -17.71 12.11 20.18
C PHE A 615 -18.90 12.98 19.72
N PHE A 616 -19.69 12.58 18.72
CA PHE A 616 -20.81 13.37 18.21
C PHE A 616 -22.16 13.02 18.86
N GLU A 617 -22.19 12.00 19.72
CA GLU A 617 -23.38 11.64 20.50
C GLU A 617 -22.99 11.49 21.96
N TRP A 618 -23.61 12.29 22.82
CA TRP A 618 -23.32 12.31 24.24
C TRP A 618 -24.54 11.91 25.05
N GLU A 619 -24.29 11.28 26.19
CA GLU A 619 -25.27 11.06 27.23
C GLU A 619 -25.02 12.02 28.38
N CYS A 620 -26.09 12.54 28.95
CA CYS A 620 -26.06 13.49 30.04
C CYS A 620 -27.01 13.05 31.15
N LEU A 621 -26.59 13.20 32.40
CA LEU A 621 -27.44 13.07 33.58
C LEU A 621 -27.53 14.44 34.23
N ILE A 622 -28.76 14.94 34.37
CA ILE A 622 -29.03 16.26 34.94
C ILE A 622 -29.86 16.07 36.20
N THR A 623 -29.32 16.48 37.34
CA THR A 623 -30.06 16.54 38.60
C THR A 623 -31.01 17.73 38.56
N GLY A 624 -32.25 17.53 38.98
CA GLY A 624 -33.24 18.61 39.05
C GLY A 624 -32.79 19.71 40.03
N PRO A 625 -32.94 21.00 39.67
CA PRO A 625 -32.48 22.11 40.51
C PRO A 625 -33.18 22.11 41.88
N GLU A 626 -32.45 22.54 42.92
CA GLU A 626 -33.00 22.75 44.26
C GLU A 626 -34.14 23.79 44.24
N ASP A 627 -35.05 23.71 45.21
CA ASP A 627 -36.22 24.58 45.32
C ASP A 627 -37.21 24.54 44.13
N THR A 628 -37.14 23.50 43.28
CA THR A 628 -38.08 23.27 42.18
C THR A 628 -38.91 21.99 42.37
N CYS A 629 -40.00 21.84 41.60
CA CYS A 629 -40.77 20.59 41.56
C CYS A 629 -40.03 19.40 40.92
N PHE A 630 -38.82 19.63 40.38
CA PHE A 630 -37.95 18.60 39.83
C PHE A 630 -36.80 18.23 40.79
N ALA A 631 -36.69 18.91 41.94
CA ALA A 631 -35.63 18.68 42.92
C ALA A 631 -35.50 17.20 43.29
N ASN A 632 -34.26 16.73 43.45
CA ASN A 632 -33.87 15.33 43.70
C ASN A 632 -34.10 14.36 42.52
N GLY A 633 -34.73 14.78 41.42
CA GLY A 633 -34.84 13.94 40.22
C GLY A 633 -33.53 13.84 39.45
N VAL A 634 -33.33 12.74 38.71
CA VAL A 634 -32.19 12.56 37.80
C VAL A 634 -32.72 12.31 36.40
N PHE A 635 -32.51 13.27 35.50
CA PHE A 635 -33.11 13.29 34.18
C PHE A 635 -32.06 12.95 33.11
N PRO A 636 -32.05 11.72 32.58
CA PRO A 636 -31.16 11.35 31.50
C PRO A 636 -31.56 12.04 30.19
N ALA A 637 -30.56 12.53 29.46
CA ALA A 637 -30.69 13.22 28.20
C ALA A 637 -29.59 12.80 27.23
N ARG A 638 -29.81 13.09 25.94
CA ARG A 638 -28.81 12.92 24.89
C ARG A 638 -28.61 14.20 24.11
N ILE A 639 -27.35 14.46 23.75
CA ILE A 639 -26.95 15.56 22.88
C ILE A 639 -26.33 14.98 21.61
N SER A 640 -26.85 15.41 20.46
CA SER A 640 -26.39 15.03 19.13
C SER A 640 -25.75 16.24 18.44
N PHE A 641 -24.49 16.13 18.05
CA PHE A 641 -23.71 17.21 17.46
C PHE A 641 -23.66 17.09 15.94
N PRO A 642 -23.84 18.18 15.17
CA PRO A 642 -23.67 18.15 13.73
C PRO A 642 -22.18 18.11 13.35
N GLN A 643 -21.90 17.68 12.12
CA GLN A 643 -20.52 17.52 11.61
C GLN A 643 -19.76 18.85 11.43
N ASP A 644 -20.47 19.97 11.41
CA ASP A 644 -19.94 21.32 11.34
C ASP A 644 -19.97 22.04 12.71
N TYR A 645 -20.21 21.32 13.82
CA TYR A 645 -20.14 21.90 15.17
C TYR A 645 -18.79 22.62 15.39
N PRO A 646 -18.76 23.84 15.97
CA PRO A 646 -19.84 24.60 16.58
C PRO A 646 -20.52 25.61 15.64
N LEU A 647 -20.39 25.52 14.31
CA LEU A 647 -21.07 26.42 13.39
C LEU A 647 -22.59 26.24 13.44
N SER A 648 -23.05 25.00 13.40
CA SER A 648 -24.45 24.64 13.66
C SER A 648 -24.64 24.18 15.12
N PRO A 649 -25.80 24.49 15.75
CA PRO A 649 -26.09 24.06 17.11
C PRO A 649 -26.25 22.54 17.20
N PRO A 650 -25.96 21.94 18.36
CA PRO A 650 -26.37 20.58 18.65
C PRO A 650 -27.88 20.49 18.88
N LYS A 651 -28.39 19.26 18.94
CA LYS A 651 -29.76 18.96 19.35
C LYS A 651 -29.73 18.22 20.67
N MET A 652 -30.70 18.49 21.53
CA MET A 652 -30.82 17.81 22.81
C MET A 652 -32.22 17.25 23.02
N ARG A 653 -32.31 16.08 23.65
CA ARG A 653 -33.57 15.48 24.09
C ARG A 653 -33.41 14.76 25.42
N PHE A 654 -34.45 14.80 26.25
CA PHE A 654 -34.56 13.88 27.39
C PHE A 654 -34.91 12.48 26.90
N THR A 655 -34.31 11.46 27.51
CA THR A 655 -34.61 10.04 27.22
C THR A 655 -35.61 9.45 28.20
N CYS A 656 -35.88 10.15 29.30
CA CYS A 656 -37.01 9.89 30.20
C CYS A 656 -38.25 10.69 29.79
N ASP A 657 -39.42 10.24 30.26
CA ASP A 657 -40.63 11.05 30.18
C ASP A 657 -40.44 12.31 31.02
N LEU A 658 -40.68 13.49 30.43
CA LEU A 658 -40.59 14.76 31.12
C LEU A 658 -41.73 15.68 30.69
N PHE A 659 -42.62 16.02 31.63
CA PHE A 659 -43.74 16.92 31.38
C PHE A 659 -43.33 18.36 31.70
N HIS A 660 -43.00 19.15 30.67
CA HIS A 660 -42.42 20.47 30.85
C HIS A 660 -42.80 21.44 29.70
N PRO A 661 -43.05 22.74 29.96
CA PRO A 661 -43.44 23.72 28.94
C PRO A 661 -42.51 23.79 27.72
N ASN A 662 -41.20 23.69 27.91
CA ASN A 662 -40.19 23.78 26.85
C ASN A 662 -39.71 22.44 26.27
N ILE A 663 -40.41 21.34 26.57
CA ILE A 663 -40.05 19.98 26.09
C ILE A 663 -41.16 19.42 25.22
N TYR A 664 -40.84 18.99 24.00
CA TYR A 664 -41.79 18.33 23.10
C TYR A 664 -42.19 16.94 23.64
N GLN A 665 -43.30 16.38 23.13
CA GLN A 665 -43.76 15.05 23.52
C GLN A 665 -42.75 13.92 23.28
N ASP A 666 -41.85 14.10 22.30
CA ASP A 666 -40.77 13.16 21.99
C ASP A 666 -39.47 13.43 22.79
N GLY A 667 -39.53 14.30 23.80
CA GLY A 667 -38.43 14.64 24.69
C GLY A 667 -37.48 15.71 24.16
N ARG A 668 -37.63 16.19 22.91
CA ARG A 668 -36.76 17.24 22.36
C ARG A 668 -36.86 18.53 23.18
N VAL A 669 -35.70 19.13 23.44
CA VAL A 669 -35.58 20.40 24.18
C VAL A 669 -35.76 21.58 23.22
N CYS A 670 -36.58 22.55 23.61
CA CYS A 670 -36.84 23.77 22.86
C CYS A 670 -36.40 24.99 23.68
N ILE A 671 -35.13 25.39 23.55
CA ILE A 671 -34.57 26.61 24.16
C ILE A 671 -33.71 27.34 23.13
N SER A 672 -33.66 28.68 23.23
CA SER A 672 -33.06 29.54 22.20
C SER A 672 -31.62 29.18 21.87
N ILE A 673 -30.81 28.77 22.86
CA ILE A 673 -29.41 28.36 22.66
C ILE A 673 -29.25 27.14 21.72
N LEU A 674 -30.32 26.37 21.46
CA LEU A 674 -30.31 25.24 20.52
C LEU A 674 -30.88 25.59 19.14
N HIS A 675 -31.34 26.82 18.95
CA HIS A 675 -31.86 27.29 17.66
C HIS A 675 -30.74 27.81 16.76
N ALA A 676 -30.93 27.71 15.44
CA ALA A 676 -29.94 28.12 14.45
C ALA A 676 -29.48 29.57 14.65
N PRO A 677 -28.19 29.88 14.44
CA PRO A 677 -27.63 31.22 14.61
C PRO A 677 -28.28 32.22 13.64
N GLY A 678 -28.30 33.51 14.03
CA GLY A 678 -28.85 34.61 13.23
C GLY A 678 -30.14 35.19 13.79
N ASP A 679 -30.81 36.03 13.00
CA ASP A 679 -32.07 36.66 13.39
C ASP A 679 -33.23 35.66 13.37
N ASP A 680 -34.10 35.71 14.38
CA ASP A 680 -35.28 34.87 14.44
C ASP A 680 -36.31 35.32 13.36
N PRO A 681 -36.70 34.44 12.41
CA PRO A 681 -37.66 34.80 11.37
C PRO A 681 -39.02 35.24 11.92
N THR A 682 -39.35 34.85 13.15
CA THR A 682 -40.61 35.15 13.83
C THR A 682 -40.53 36.32 14.80
N GLY A 683 -39.32 36.83 15.08
CA GLY A 683 -39.07 38.00 15.93
C GLY A 683 -39.27 37.77 17.44
N TYR A 684 -39.39 36.52 17.90
CA TYR A 684 -39.59 36.19 19.32
C TYR A 684 -38.27 36.10 20.11
N GLU A 685 -37.15 35.88 19.43
CA GLU A 685 -35.83 35.74 20.04
C GLU A 685 -34.84 36.70 19.39
N SER A 686 -33.98 37.32 20.20
CA SER A 686 -32.82 38.06 19.69
C SER A 686 -31.73 37.11 19.20
N SER A 687 -30.92 37.56 18.24
CA SER A 687 -29.75 36.80 17.78
C SER A 687 -28.73 36.50 18.88
N SER A 688 -28.71 37.27 19.96
CA SER A 688 -27.88 37.02 21.16
C SER A 688 -28.39 35.90 22.06
N GLU A 689 -29.67 35.56 22.00
CA GLU A 689 -30.27 34.45 22.76
C GLU A 689 -30.10 33.11 22.03
N ARG A 690 -29.81 33.15 20.73
CA ARG A 690 -29.66 31.96 19.87
C ARG A 690 -28.25 31.40 19.90
N TRP A 691 -28.06 30.25 19.23
CA TRP A 691 -26.75 29.59 19.19
C TRP A 691 -25.67 30.51 18.62
N SER A 692 -24.48 30.42 19.19
CA SER A 692 -23.28 31.04 18.64
C SER A 692 -22.08 30.11 18.79
N PRO A 693 -21.16 30.03 17.80
CA PRO A 693 -19.99 29.15 17.87
C PRO A 693 -19.04 29.38 19.06
N VAL A 694 -19.19 30.50 19.79
CA VAL A 694 -18.44 30.79 21.02
C VAL A 694 -19.02 30.13 22.27
N GLN A 695 -20.26 29.63 22.21
CA GLN A 695 -20.92 28.94 23.31
C GLN A 695 -20.35 27.52 23.47
N SER A 696 -20.51 26.94 24.67
CA SER A 696 -20.01 25.61 25.03
C SER A 696 -21.15 24.66 25.40
N ILE A 697 -20.86 23.36 25.41
CA ILE A 697 -21.73 22.30 25.91
C ILE A 697 -22.10 22.54 27.37
N GLU A 698 -21.15 23.01 28.18
CA GLU A 698 -21.40 23.45 29.55
C GLU A 698 -22.52 24.50 29.60
N LYS A 699 -22.45 25.52 28.73
CA LYS A 699 -23.47 26.58 28.68
C LYS A 699 -24.84 26.05 28.26
N ILE A 700 -24.88 25.07 27.35
CA ILE A 700 -26.14 24.39 26.97
C ILE A 700 -26.73 23.68 28.19
N LEU A 701 -25.92 22.87 28.88
CA LEU A 701 -26.35 22.09 30.04
C LEU A 701 -26.85 23.00 31.17
N LEU A 702 -26.16 24.09 31.45
CA LEU A 702 -26.59 25.11 32.43
C LEU A 702 -27.88 25.81 31.99
N SER A 703 -28.07 26.07 30.69
CA SER A 703 -29.32 26.65 30.18
C SER A 703 -30.50 25.69 30.33
N VAL A 704 -30.25 24.38 30.23
CA VAL A 704 -31.26 23.34 30.48
C VAL A 704 -31.62 23.27 31.96
N VAL A 705 -30.63 23.33 32.87
CA VAL A 705 -30.89 23.41 34.32
C VAL A 705 -31.71 24.66 34.66
N SER A 706 -31.35 25.81 34.08
CA SER A 706 -32.10 27.06 34.24
C SER A 706 -33.55 26.92 33.74
N MET A 707 -33.74 26.30 32.58
CA MET A 707 -35.07 26.04 32.01
C MET A 707 -35.93 25.10 32.86
N LEU A 708 -35.34 24.12 33.55
CA LEU A 708 -36.07 23.29 34.51
C LEU A 708 -36.50 24.06 35.76
N ALA A 709 -35.74 25.08 36.16
CA ALA A 709 -36.07 25.94 37.30
C ALA A 709 -37.15 26.96 36.95
N GLU A 710 -37.00 27.63 35.81
CA GLU A 710 -37.89 28.68 35.34
C GLU A 710 -38.32 28.39 33.90
N PRO A 711 -39.45 27.69 33.70
CA PRO A 711 -39.96 27.38 32.37
C PRO A 711 -40.42 28.65 31.65
N ASN A 712 -40.16 28.74 30.35
CA ASN A 712 -40.77 29.75 29.49
C ASN A 712 -42.13 29.23 29.00
N ASP A 713 -43.21 29.86 29.48
CA ASP A 713 -44.60 29.53 29.18
C ASP A 713 -45.25 30.49 28.14
N GLU A 714 -44.53 31.52 27.68
CA GLU A 714 -44.96 32.44 26.65
C GLU A 714 -44.84 31.83 25.25
N SER A 715 -43.79 31.03 25.02
CA SER A 715 -43.57 30.28 23.77
C SER A 715 -43.26 28.79 24.05
N PRO A 716 -44.27 28.01 24.49
CA PRO A 716 -44.04 26.64 24.94
C PRO A 716 -44.03 25.63 23.79
N ALA A 717 -43.13 24.65 23.88
CA ALA A 717 -43.14 23.45 23.05
C ALA A 717 -44.28 22.49 23.44
N ASN A 718 -44.73 22.54 24.70
CA ASN A 718 -45.85 21.76 25.22
C ASN A 718 -46.90 22.69 25.83
N VAL A 719 -47.91 23.01 25.02
CA VAL A 719 -49.01 23.92 25.38
C VAL A 719 -49.79 23.45 26.61
N ASN A 720 -49.97 22.14 26.78
CA ASN A 720 -50.68 21.59 27.94
C ASN A 720 -49.89 21.77 29.22
N ALA A 721 -48.57 21.51 29.18
CA ALA A 721 -47.69 21.74 30.32
C ALA A 721 -47.64 23.22 30.70
N ALA A 722 -47.55 24.13 29.71
CA ALA A 722 -47.56 25.57 29.95
C ALA A 722 -48.89 26.10 30.50
N LYS A 723 -50.02 25.62 29.97
CA LYS A 723 -51.34 25.97 30.49
C LYS A 723 -51.49 25.53 31.94
N MET A 724 -51.10 24.29 32.25
CA MET A 724 -51.17 23.76 33.62
C MET A 724 -50.19 24.49 34.54
N TRP A 725 -48.99 24.81 34.08
CA TRP A 725 -48.03 25.63 34.84
C TRP A 725 -48.63 26.97 35.27
N ARG A 726 -49.39 27.65 34.40
CA ARG A 726 -50.06 28.94 34.68
C ARG A 726 -51.33 28.83 35.50
N GLU A 727 -52.19 27.89 35.15
CA GLU A 727 -53.59 27.85 35.62
C GLU A 727 -53.80 26.84 36.76
N ASP A 728 -52.99 25.78 36.85
CA ASP A 728 -53.10 24.71 37.86
C ASP A 728 -51.73 24.22 38.32
N ARG A 729 -51.06 25.09 39.09
CA ARG A 729 -49.71 24.84 39.61
C ARG A 729 -49.63 23.56 40.45
N GLN A 730 -50.64 23.29 41.27
CA GLN A 730 -50.67 22.10 42.14
C GLN A 730 -50.72 20.80 41.34
N GLN A 731 -51.54 20.75 40.27
CA GLN A 731 -51.59 19.58 39.40
C GLN A 731 -50.27 19.38 38.65
N PHE A 732 -49.64 20.46 38.18
CA PHE A 732 -48.33 20.39 37.54
C PHE A 732 -47.27 19.78 38.48
N GLU A 733 -47.18 20.30 39.71
CA GLU A 733 -46.22 19.84 40.72
C GLU A 733 -46.45 18.37 41.09
N LYS A 734 -47.71 17.90 41.12
CA LYS A 734 -48.03 16.48 41.33
C LYS A 734 -47.54 15.58 40.19
N ILE A 735 -47.65 16.03 38.93
CA ILE A 735 -47.12 15.29 37.78
C ILE A 735 -45.60 15.26 37.84
N ALA A 736 -44.96 16.40 38.14
CA ALA A 736 -43.51 16.50 38.29
C ALA A 736 -42.96 15.61 39.41
N ASP A 737 -43.59 15.59 40.60
CA ASP A 737 -43.20 14.70 41.72
C ASP A 737 -43.26 13.22 41.33
N ASN A 738 -44.28 12.83 40.57
CA ASN A 738 -44.39 11.46 40.06
C ASN A 738 -43.27 11.12 39.06
N LEU A 739 -42.84 12.07 38.24
CA LEU A 739 -41.71 11.90 37.34
C LEU A 739 -40.39 11.80 38.12
N VAL A 740 -40.18 12.66 39.12
CA VAL A 740 -39.01 12.60 40.03
C VAL A 740 -38.94 11.23 40.71
N ARG A 741 -40.04 10.76 41.30
CA ARG A 741 -40.13 9.42 41.91
C ARG A 741 -39.80 8.31 40.91
N LYS A 742 -40.27 8.41 39.67
CA LYS A 742 -39.96 7.45 38.60
C LYS A 742 -38.45 7.42 38.30
N THR A 743 -37.79 8.57 38.28
CA THR A 743 -36.32 8.63 38.07
C THR A 743 -35.53 8.00 39.22
N LEU A 744 -36.09 8.02 40.43
CA LEU A 744 -35.50 7.43 41.64
C LEU A 744 -35.95 5.99 41.91
N CYS A 745 -36.72 5.37 41.01
CA CYS A 745 -37.36 4.05 41.21
C CYS A 745 -38.23 3.96 42.48
N LEU A 746 -38.85 5.07 42.90
CA LEU A 746 -39.76 5.16 44.04
C LEU A 746 -41.23 4.94 43.63
N PRO A 747 -42.11 4.47 44.53
CA PRO A 747 -43.55 4.35 44.26
C PRO A 747 -44.18 5.72 43.94
N GLN A 748 -45.15 5.75 43.02
CA GLN A 748 -45.92 6.96 42.66
C GLN A 748 -46.60 7.56 43.90
N SER A 749 -46.78 8.89 43.92
CA SER A 749 -47.52 9.55 44.99
C SER A 749 -49.00 9.20 44.87
N GLU A 750 -49.54 8.53 45.90
CA GLU A 750 -50.97 8.25 46.00
C GLU A 750 -51.76 9.57 46.00
N SER A 751 -52.85 9.59 45.22
CA SER A 751 -53.95 10.52 45.45
C SER A 751 -54.68 10.14 46.74
#